data_AF-A0A059CXA1-F1
#
_entry.id   AF-A0A059CXA1-F1
#
_cell.length_a   1.000
_cell.length_b   1.000
_cell.length_c   1.000
_cell.angle_alpha   90.00
_cell.angle_beta   90.00
_cell.angle_gamma   90.00
#
_symmetry.space_group_name_H-M   'P 1'
#
loop_
_entity.id
_entity.type
_entity.pdbx_description
1 polymer ?
#
loop_
_entity_poly.entity_id
_entity_poly.type
_entity_poly.pdbx_seq_one_letter_code
_entity_poly.pdbx_strand_id
1 'polypeptide(L)'
;MASVILGILLVLVPLPLSAEAQIRGYLTLGSLLTVNDQNSSWLSPSGEFAFGFRRMGTGAHLLAIWFEKIEDKTIVWSANGDNLAPEGSKVQLTANGGLVLTDPRERELWSSGLNGNGLAYAAMLDTGNFILASANHVNLWDSFSQPTDTILPTQQLDLGANVKARYSEMNYYTGRFLFALQTDGNLVLYATPTPLVVSDAYWATNTITAGRMGFRLIFNQSGPVYLTDRNGTILNTITAEVVPTSGYYQRAILEYDGVFRQYIHPKTANSSSSWPMRWSMVSSPVPSNICTSINRDGTRACGFNSYCTLADDQRPRCQCAPGYIPLDSTNEMNGCRQDFISQSCDGSRPEKDQFALRDMLNTDWPQSDYEVSASKTEDWCREACLADCFCVVAVFKDGNCRKKKIPLLNGRKDSSVGGKALIKVRIDDSTLTSIGNGQKKNKNSTLVIIGSVLLSSSVFLNLLLLISYLIYKSFRSRDSKLSRPVHINQVTGMRTFTYQELHEATYGLKEELGRGAFGTVYKGVLGSEDTNFVAVKVLATRTGESEKEFEREVSAIGRTDHKNLVQLLGFCNEGQHRLLVYEFMSNGTLADFLFGASRPSWYRRIEIVCDVVRGLSYLHEDCTRHIIHCDIKPQNILLDGSLTAKNLILGIS
;
A
#
# COMPACT_ATOMS: atom_id res chain seq x y z
N MET A 1 -98.21 24.60 14.61
CA MET A 1 -97.66 23.26 14.93
C MET A 1 -96.15 23.33 14.74
N ALA A 2 -95.41 23.43 15.85
CA ALA A 2 -94.33 22.51 16.28
C ALA A 2 -93.05 22.53 15.37
N SER A 3 -91.93 23.14 15.83
CA SER A 3 -90.78 22.54 16.56
C SER A 3 -89.82 21.78 15.59
N VAL A 4 -88.49 21.93 15.46
CA VAL A 4 -87.29 21.88 16.35
C VAL A 4 -86.07 22.19 15.42
N ILE A 5 -85.14 23.15 15.63
CA ILE A 5 -83.89 23.23 16.44
C ILE A 5 -82.66 22.39 15.97
N LEU A 6 -81.51 23.09 15.81
CA LEU A 6 -80.05 22.73 15.86
C LEU A 6 -79.48 21.74 14.80
N GLY A 7 -78.26 21.85 14.26
CA GLY A 7 -77.04 22.63 14.53
C GLY A 7 -75.81 21.75 14.18
N ILE A 8 -74.67 22.33 13.77
CA ILE A 8 -73.24 21.85 13.78
C ILE A 8 -72.49 22.66 12.69
N LEU A 9 -71.89 23.82 12.99
CA LEU A 9 -70.56 24.11 13.58
C LEU A 9 -69.35 23.65 12.76
N LEU A 10 -68.58 24.64 12.28
CA LEU A 10 -67.24 24.53 11.71
C LEU A 10 -66.28 23.79 12.65
N VAL A 11 -65.49 22.86 12.10
CA VAL A 11 -64.22 22.42 12.69
C VAL A 11 -63.13 22.57 11.64
N LEU A 12 -62.40 23.69 11.74
CA LEU A 12 -61.08 23.87 11.17
C LEU A 12 -60.13 22.92 11.91
N VAL A 13 -59.64 21.89 11.22
CA VAL A 13 -58.57 21.01 11.74
C VAL A 13 -57.25 21.77 11.61
N PRO A 14 -56.48 21.98 12.69
CA PRO A 14 -55.12 22.47 12.58
C PRO A 14 -54.24 21.32 12.09
N LEU A 15 -53.72 21.44 10.88
CA LEU A 15 -52.55 20.67 10.46
C LEU A 15 -51.39 21.06 11.40
N PRO A 16 -50.66 20.10 11.99
CA PRO A 16 -49.42 20.44 12.68
C PRO A 16 -48.39 20.81 11.61
N LEU A 17 -48.28 22.11 11.29
CA LEU A 17 -47.03 22.65 10.80
C LEU A 17 -46.05 22.59 11.98
N SER A 18 -45.31 21.49 12.09
CA SER A 18 -44.03 21.49 12.79
C SER A 18 -43.05 22.32 11.96
N ALA A 19 -43.24 23.64 11.97
CA ALA A 19 -42.19 24.59 11.68
C ALA A 19 -41.36 24.69 12.96
N GLU A 20 -40.43 23.76 13.15
CA GLU A 20 -39.32 23.99 14.06
C GLU A 20 -38.54 25.17 13.48
N ALA A 21 -38.79 26.35 14.03
CA ALA A 21 -37.98 27.52 13.79
C ALA A 21 -36.58 27.25 14.36
N GLN A 22 -35.74 26.63 13.55
CA GLN A 22 -34.33 26.42 13.86
C GLN A 22 -33.69 27.80 13.99
N ILE A 23 -33.19 28.12 15.18
CA ILE A 23 -32.38 29.31 15.40
C ILE A 23 -31.17 29.16 14.46
N ARG A 24 -31.08 30.03 13.44
CA ARG A 24 -30.04 29.97 12.39
C ARG A 24 -28.66 29.72 13.02
N GLY A 25 -28.09 28.55 12.77
CA GLY A 25 -26.69 28.22 13.08
C GLY A 25 -26.46 27.22 14.23
N TYR A 26 -27.45 26.97 15.10
CA TYR A 26 -27.33 25.97 16.19
C TYR A 26 -28.07 24.67 15.87
N LEU A 27 -27.39 23.55 16.04
CA LEU A 27 -27.88 22.20 15.82
C LEU A 27 -28.22 21.58 17.17
N THR A 28 -29.48 21.18 17.34
CA THR A 28 -29.96 20.51 18.55
C THR A 28 -29.59 19.03 18.55
N LEU A 29 -29.55 18.42 19.74
CA LEU A 29 -29.38 16.98 19.87
C LEU A 29 -30.41 16.22 19.02
N GLY A 30 -29.96 15.17 18.33
CA GLY A 30 -30.77 14.40 17.39
C GLY A 30 -30.69 14.87 15.93
N SER A 31 -30.17 16.08 15.67
CA SER A 31 -29.91 16.58 14.31
C SER A 31 -29.05 15.58 13.52
N LEU A 32 -29.44 15.28 12.28
CA LEU A 32 -28.74 14.31 11.44
C LEU A 32 -28.62 14.77 9.99
N LEU A 33 -27.55 14.34 9.31
CA LEU A 33 -27.40 14.37 7.85
C LEU A 33 -27.28 12.93 7.35
N THR A 34 -27.92 12.64 6.22
CA THR A 34 -27.80 11.33 5.55
C THR A 34 -27.16 11.54 4.19
N VAL A 35 -26.34 10.58 3.77
CA VAL A 35 -25.87 10.47 2.40
C VAL A 35 -27.07 10.12 1.53
N ASN A 36 -27.58 11.12 0.80
CA ASN A 36 -28.62 10.97 -0.22
C ASN A 36 -28.28 11.86 -1.43
N ASP A 37 -29.04 11.75 -2.51
CA ASP A 37 -28.84 12.54 -3.74
C ASP A 37 -29.03 14.06 -3.54
N GLN A 38 -29.52 14.51 -2.39
CA GLN A 38 -29.65 15.92 -2.05
C GLN A 38 -28.43 16.35 -1.22
N ASN A 39 -27.64 17.30 -1.71
CA ASN A 39 -26.49 17.87 -0.99
C ASN A 39 -26.94 18.55 0.33
N SER A 40 -27.13 17.76 1.39
CA SER A 40 -27.52 18.25 2.70
C SER A 40 -26.27 18.62 3.49
N SER A 41 -26.26 19.85 4.02
CA SER A 41 -25.14 20.40 4.77
C SER A 41 -25.62 21.39 5.82
N TRP A 42 -24.89 21.49 6.91
CA TRP A 42 -25.07 22.51 7.93
C TRP A 42 -24.20 23.72 7.60
N LEU A 43 -24.84 24.86 7.32
CA LEU A 43 -24.17 26.10 6.94
C LEU A 43 -23.75 26.92 8.15
N SER A 44 -22.66 27.65 8.02
CA SER A 44 -22.32 28.73 8.95
C SER A 44 -23.33 29.89 8.82
N PRO A 45 -23.47 30.76 9.84
CA PRO A 45 -24.41 31.88 9.79
C PRO A 45 -24.27 32.81 8.58
N SER A 46 -23.03 33.04 8.11
CA SER A 46 -22.74 33.82 6.88
C SER A 46 -22.91 33.05 5.57
N GLY A 47 -23.06 31.72 5.65
CA GLY A 47 -23.06 30.80 4.52
C GLY A 47 -21.71 30.71 3.80
N GLU A 48 -20.61 31.14 4.43
CA GLU A 48 -19.25 31.07 3.86
C GLU A 48 -18.67 29.65 3.97
N PHE A 49 -19.06 28.91 5.01
CA PHE A 49 -18.63 27.53 5.25
C PHE A 49 -19.84 26.60 5.37
N ALA A 50 -19.60 25.33 5.04
CA ALA A 50 -20.58 24.26 5.20
C ALA A 50 -19.90 23.00 5.76
N PHE A 51 -20.66 22.26 6.58
CA PHE A 51 -20.30 20.95 7.11
C PHE A 51 -21.27 19.90 6.56
N GLY A 52 -20.78 18.79 6.02
CA GLY A 52 -21.65 17.73 5.49
C GLY A 52 -20.92 16.70 4.63
N PHE A 53 -21.66 15.99 3.77
CA PHE A 53 -21.10 14.96 2.90
C PHE A 53 -20.68 15.51 1.53
N ARG A 54 -19.49 15.12 1.08
CA ARG A 54 -18.97 15.38 -0.26
C ARG A 54 -18.68 14.05 -0.96
N ARG A 55 -19.19 13.92 -2.19
CA ARG A 55 -19.00 12.70 -3.01
C ARG A 55 -17.55 12.63 -3.52
N MET A 56 -16.89 11.48 -3.31
CA MET A 56 -15.50 11.21 -3.73
C MET A 56 -15.40 10.24 -4.91
N GLY A 57 -16.53 9.74 -5.42
CA GLY A 57 -16.58 8.78 -6.51
C GLY A 57 -17.95 8.12 -6.61
N THR A 58 -18.02 6.91 -7.15
CA THR A 58 -19.26 6.11 -7.17
C THR A 58 -19.51 5.49 -5.79
N GLY A 59 -20.55 5.95 -5.10
CA GLY A 59 -21.00 5.37 -3.83
C GLY A 59 -20.14 5.67 -2.60
N ALA A 60 -19.12 6.52 -2.71
CA ALA A 60 -18.20 6.86 -1.61
C ALA A 60 -18.26 8.36 -1.25
N HIS A 61 -18.38 8.66 0.04
CA HIS A 61 -18.60 10.00 0.57
C HIS A 61 -17.66 10.35 1.72
N LEU A 62 -17.23 11.61 1.74
CA LEU A 62 -16.38 12.19 2.77
C LEU A 62 -17.22 13.16 3.61
N LEU A 63 -17.20 13.00 4.93
CA LEU A 63 -17.72 13.98 5.87
C LEU A 63 -16.67 15.08 6.04
N ALA A 64 -17.02 16.32 5.66
CA ALA A 64 -16.05 17.39 5.45
C ALA A 64 -16.59 18.78 5.82
N ILE A 65 -15.66 19.73 5.95
CA ILE A 65 -15.92 21.17 5.95
C ILE A 65 -15.31 21.76 4.68
N TRP A 66 -16.03 22.67 4.02
CA TRP A 66 -15.56 23.36 2.82
C TRP A 66 -15.99 24.82 2.76
N PHE A 67 -15.34 25.59 1.87
CA PHE A 67 -15.80 26.92 1.47
C PHE A 67 -17.04 26.81 0.59
N GLU A 68 -18.19 27.23 1.09
CA GLU A 68 -19.48 27.04 0.42
C GLU A 68 -19.65 27.95 -0.79
N LYS A 69 -19.10 29.16 -0.78
CA LYS A 69 -19.27 30.11 -1.90
C LYS A 69 -18.26 29.94 -3.03
N ILE A 70 -17.33 28.98 -2.92
CA ILE A 70 -16.39 28.63 -3.99
C ILE A 70 -17.01 27.50 -4.82
N GLU A 71 -16.99 27.63 -6.16
CA GLU A 71 -17.62 26.68 -7.08
C GLU A 71 -17.16 25.23 -6.85
N ASP A 72 -15.85 25.02 -6.75
CA ASP A 72 -15.24 23.70 -6.51
C ASP A 72 -15.45 23.16 -5.08
N LYS A 73 -16.05 23.96 -4.18
CA LYS A 73 -16.31 23.59 -2.77
C LYS A 73 -15.05 23.07 -2.08
N THR A 74 -14.00 23.90 -2.08
CA THR A 74 -12.67 23.51 -1.55
C THR A 74 -12.76 23.04 -0.09
N ILE A 75 -12.44 21.76 0.12
CA ILE A 75 -12.43 21.11 1.44
C ILE A 75 -11.22 21.57 2.25
N VAL A 76 -11.46 21.86 3.53
CA VAL A 76 -10.48 22.38 4.52
C VAL A 76 -10.39 21.51 5.76
N TRP A 77 -11.31 20.57 5.94
CA TRP A 77 -11.28 19.60 7.03
C TRP A 77 -12.08 18.36 6.63
N SER A 78 -11.71 17.19 7.13
CA SER A 78 -12.46 15.95 6.91
C SER A 78 -12.34 14.98 8.08
N ALA A 79 -13.41 14.22 8.35
CA ALA A 79 -13.48 13.30 9.48
C ALA A 79 -12.97 11.89 9.13
N ASN A 80 -13.36 11.39 7.95
CA ASN A 80 -13.27 9.97 7.59
C ASN A 80 -12.48 9.74 6.30
N GLY A 81 -11.39 10.50 6.09
CA GLY A 81 -10.53 10.37 4.90
C GLY A 81 -10.00 8.95 4.68
N ASP A 82 -9.69 8.23 5.77
CA ASP A 82 -9.19 6.85 5.74
C ASP A 82 -10.30 5.78 5.64
N ASN A 83 -11.57 6.16 5.80
CA ASN A 83 -12.71 5.24 5.83
C ASN A 83 -13.96 5.91 5.25
N LEU A 84 -13.98 6.04 3.92
CA LEU A 84 -15.07 6.72 3.20
C LEU A 84 -16.43 6.09 3.48
N ALA A 85 -17.44 6.94 3.64
CA ALA A 85 -18.80 6.55 3.98
C ALA A 85 -19.54 6.03 2.73
N PRO A 86 -20.15 4.83 2.78
CA PRO A 86 -21.00 4.36 1.69
C PRO A 86 -22.31 5.15 1.59
N GLU A 87 -23.03 4.95 0.50
CA GLU A 87 -24.38 5.50 0.33
C GLU A 87 -25.34 5.00 1.43
N GLY A 88 -26.22 5.89 1.92
CA GLY A 88 -27.10 5.62 3.06
C GLY A 88 -26.45 5.80 4.44
N SER A 89 -25.15 6.11 4.52
CA SER A 89 -24.51 6.52 5.78
C SER A 89 -25.16 7.77 6.37
N LYS A 90 -25.10 7.91 7.70
CA LYS A 90 -25.62 9.10 8.40
C LYS A 90 -24.65 9.61 9.45
N VAL A 91 -24.59 10.92 9.60
CA VAL A 91 -23.92 11.58 10.73
C VAL A 91 -24.98 12.20 11.63
N GLN A 92 -24.90 11.96 12.93
CA GLN A 92 -25.88 12.42 13.90
C GLN A 92 -25.22 13.03 15.12
N LEU A 93 -25.81 14.11 15.64
CA LEU A 93 -25.45 14.69 16.94
C LEU A 93 -26.16 13.93 18.06
N THR A 94 -25.39 13.22 18.88
CA THR A 94 -25.87 12.34 19.94
C THR A 94 -25.45 12.88 21.32
N ALA A 95 -26.29 12.67 22.34
CA ALA A 95 -26.00 13.13 23.69
C ALA A 95 -24.79 12.42 24.34
N ASN A 96 -24.51 11.17 23.94
CA ASN A 96 -23.54 10.30 24.60
C ASN A 96 -22.24 10.10 23.80
N GLY A 97 -22.24 10.34 22.48
CA GLY A 97 -21.08 10.12 21.60
C GLY A 97 -20.62 11.37 20.84
N GLY A 98 -21.24 12.53 21.10
CA GLY A 98 -21.01 13.74 20.32
C GLY A 98 -21.49 13.57 18.88
N LEU A 99 -20.65 13.91 17.91
CA LEU A 99 -20.95 13.71 16.50
C LEU A 99 -20.51 12.32 16.06
N VAL A 100 -21.45 11.49 15.61
CA VAL A 100 -21.21 10.08 15.27
C VAL A 100 -21.61 9.81 13.83
N LEU A 101 -20.68 9.29 13.04
CA LEU A 101 -20.87 8.84 11.65
C LEU A 101 -21.03 7.32 11.62
N THR A 102 -22.11 6.85 11.01
CA THR A 102 -22.44 5.42 10.90
C THR A 102 -22.68 5.01 9.44
N ASP A 103 -22.40 3.74 9.14
CA ASP A 103 -22.79 3.12 7.87
C ASP A 103 -24.27 2.68 7.88
N PRO A 104 -24.84 2.25 6.73
CA PRO A 104 -26.24 1.78 6.66
C PRO A 104 -26.56 0.58 7.54
N ARG A 105 -25.54 -0.11 8.08
CA ARG A 105 -25.66 -1.22 9.02
C ARG A 105 -25.48 -0.77 10.47
N GLU A 106 -25.52 0.55 10.72
CA GLU A 106 -25.33 1.19 12.03
C GLU A 106 -23.94 0.97 12.64
N ARG A 107 -22.94 0.59 11.83
CA ARG A 107 -21.56 0.47 12.31
C ARG A 107 -20.91 1.85 12.31
N GLU A 108 -20.26 2.20 13.42
CA GLU A 108 -19.50 3.45 13.55
C GLU A 108 -18.31 3.47 12.57
N LEU A 109 -18.26 4.53 11.76
CA LEU A 109 -17.13 4.81 10.86
C LEU A 109 -16.19 5.86 11.45
N TRP A 110 -16.74 6.80 12.22
CA TRP A 110 -16.01 7.87 12.90
C TRP A 110 -16.88 8.47 14.03
N SER A 111 -16.26 8.94 15.10
CA SER A 111 -16.92 9.76 16.12
C SER A 111 -16.00 10.86 16.65
N SER A 112 -16.59 11.92 17.21
CA SER A 112 -15.83 12.98 17.88
C SER A 112 -15.19 12.54 19.21
N GLY A 113 -15.49 11.31 19.68
CA GLY A 113 -14.88 10.72 20.88
C GLY A 113 -15.24 11.41 22.19
N LEU A 114 -16.37 12.12 22.26
CA LEU A 114 -16.82 12.80 23.47
C LEU A 114 -17.39 11.79 24.46
N ASN A 115 -16.69 11.60 25.57
CA ASN A 115 -17.13 10.76 26.68
C ASN A 115 -17.70 11.65 27.81
N GLY A 116 -18.97 12.02 27.76
CA GLY A 116 -19.56 12.79 28.85
C GLY A 116 -20.97 13.31 28.64
N ASN A 117 -21.63 13.63 29.76
CA ASN A 117 -22.91 14.32 29.79
C ASN A 117 -22.68 15.84 29.71
N GLY A 118 -23.58 16.56 29.06
CA GLY A 118 -23.59 18.03 29.05
C GLY A 118 -23.44 18.68 27.69
N LEU A 119 -23.30 17.90 26.61
CA LEU A 119 -23.46 18.40 25.25
C LEU A 119 -24.88 18.93 25.04
N ALA A 120 -25.02 20.14 24.50
CA ALA A 120 -26.31 20.77 24.26
C ALA A 120 -26.55 21.04 22.77
N TYR A 121 -25.52 21.50 22.05
CA TYR A 121 -25.65 21.85 20.65
C TYR A 121 -24.33 21.72 19.88
N ALA A 122 -24.44 21.71 18.55
CA ALA A 122 -23.33 21.87 17.63
C ALA A 122 -23.52 23.13 16.77
N ALA A 123 -22.44 23.68 16.22
CA ALA A 123 -22.53 24.82 15.31
C ALA A 123 -21.38 24.86 14.31
N MET A 124 -21.68 25.24 13.07
CA MET A 124 -20.68 25.63 12.07
C MET A 124 -20.41 27.13 12.23
N LEU A 125 -19.22 27.53 12.67
CA LEU A 125 -18.89 28.94 12.86
C LEU A 125 -18.38 29.60 11.55
N ASP A 126 -18.51 30.93 11.47
CA ASP A 126 -18.02 31.72 10.33
C ASP A 126 -16.49 31.79 10.22
N THR A 127 -15.78 31.29 11.24
CA THR A 127 -14.33 31.06 11.18
C THR A 127 -13.96 29.81 10.39
N GLY A 128 -14.92 28.94 10.09
CA GLY A 128 -14.67 27.60 9.56
C GLY A 128 -14.47 26.54 10.65
N ASN A 129 -14.63 26.90 11.93
CA ASN A 129 -14.57 25.93 13.02
C ASN A 129 -15.94 25.31 13.29
N PHE A 130 -16.07 23.99 13.18
CA PHE A 130 -17.23 23.25 13.67
C PHE A 130 -17.05 22.92 15.15
N ILE A 131 -17.99 23.32 16.00
CA ILE A 131 -17.90 23.17 17.46
C ILE A 131 -19.03 22.32 18.02
N LEU A 132 -18.74 21.62 19.12
CA LEU A 132 -19.70 20.95 20.00
C LEU A 132 -19.61 21.62 21.37
N ALA A 133 -20.73 22.10 21.90
CA ALA A 133 -20.74 22.93 23.11
C ALA A 133 -21.80 22.54 24.13
N SER A 134 -21.53 22.86 25.39
CA SER A 134 -22.48 22.68 26.49
C SER A 134 -23.53 23.79 26.53
N ALA A 135 -24.57 23.60 27.35
CA ALA A 135 -25.60 24.62 27.56
C ALA A 135 -25.05 25.93 28.13
N ASN A 136 -23.88 25.88 28.78
CA ASN A 136 -23.16 27.05 29.31
C ASN A 136 -22.15 27.62 28.31
N HIS A 137 -22.27 27.29 27.01
CA HIS A 137 -21.38 27.73 25.93
C HIS A 137 -19.91 27.33 26.09
N VAL A 138 -19.63 26.31 26.92
CA VAL A 138 -18.28 25.74 27.03
C VAL A 138 -18.03 24.86 25.81
N ASN A 139 -16.96 25.15 25.06
CA ASN A 139 -16.52 24.31 23.95
C ASN A 139 -16.02 22.96 24.49
N LEU A 140 -16.66 21.88 24.04
CA LEU A 140 -16.34 20.51 24.45
C LEU A 140 -15.47 19.79 23.41
N TRP A 141 -15.68 20.12 22.14
CA TRP A 141 -14.90 19.60 21.01
C TRP A 141 -14.97 20.60 19.86
N ASP A 142 -13.90 20.72 19.09
CA ASP A 142 -13.91 21.53 17.88
C ASP A 142 -12.98 20.99 16.79
N SER A 143 -13.33 21.25 15.53
CA SER A 143 -12.57 20.80 14.37
C SER A 143 -11.18 21.43 14.29
N PHE A 144 -10.98 22.63 14.84
CA PHE A 144 -9.69 23.33 14.82
C PHE A 144 -8.63 22.66 15.70
N SER A 145 -9.06 21.99 16.78
CA SER A 145 -8.19 21.18 17.63
C SER A 145 -7.70 19.88 16.95
N GLN A 146 -8.36 19.44 15.88
CA GLN A 146 -8.04 18.24 15.12
C GLN A 146 -7.88 18.56 13.62
N PRO A 147 -6.85 19.33 13.24
CA PRO A 147 -6.64 19.68 11.84
C PRO A 147 -6.36 18.42 11.00
N THR A 148 -6.70 18.50 9.71
CA THR A 148 -6.35 17.46 8.73
C THR A 148 -5.06 17.86 8.01
N ASP A 149 -5.16 18.37 6.79
CA ASP A 149 -4.03 18.89 6.01
C ASP A 149 -3.98 20.42 5.98
N THR A 150 -5.05 21.08 6.41
CA THR A 150 -5.28 22.51 6.26
C THR A 150 -5.48 23.19 7.61
N ILE A 151 -4.95 24.41 7.72
CA ILE A 151 -5.12 25.36 8.82
C ILE A 151 -5.83 26.60 8.26
N LEU A 152 -6.79 27.14 9.01
CA LEU A 152 -7.56 28.34 8.65
C LEU A 152 -7.20 29.57 9.50
N PRO A 153 -7.51 30.79 9.05
CA PRO A 153 -7.35 31.98 9.87
C PRO A 153 -8.07 31.84 11.22
N THR A 154 -7.48 32.40 12.27
CA THR A 154 -7.86 32.29 13.70
C THR A 154 -7.55 30.95 14.36
N GLN A 155 -7.18 29.92 13.60
CA GLN A 155 -6.80 28.63 14.16
C GLN A 155 -5.45 28.70 14.89
N GLN A 156 -5.38 27.98 16.01
CA GLN A 156 -4.21 27.89 16.86
C GLN A 156 -3.88 26.42 17.09
N LEU A 157 -2.62 26.05 16.85
CA LEU A 157 -2.14 24.70 17.10
C LEU A 157 -1.22 24.72 18.33
N ASP A 158 -1.58 23.96 19.35
CA ASP A 158 -0.83 23.80 20.58
C ASP A 158 0.27 22.73 20.46
N LEU A 159 1.11 22.62 21.49
CA LEU A 159 2.13 21.58 21.61
C LEU A 159 1.53 20.17 21.40
N GLY A 160 2.15 19.39 20.53
CA GLY A 160 1.70 18.05 20.14
C GLY A 160 0.76 18.01 18.94
N ALA A 161 0.34 19.17 18.40
CA ALA A 161 -0.51 19.22 17.22
C ALA A 161 0.19 18.74 15.95
N ASN A 162 -0.58 18.04 15.11
CA ASN A 162 -0.12 17.42 13.88
C ASN A 162 -1.05 17.77 12.72
N VAL A 163 -0.50 18.23 11.60
CA VAL A 163 -1.19 18.44 10.32
C VAL A 163 -0.61 17.43 9.34
N LYS A 164 -1.44 16.55 8.80
CA LYS A 164 -1.03 15.44 7.94
C LYS A 164 -1.49 15.70 6.52
N ALA A 165 -0.56 15.61 5.58
CA ALA A 165 -0.90 15.74 4.17
C ALA A 165 -1.83 14.61 3.75
N ARG A 166 -2.71 14.88 2.79
CA ARG A 166 -3.48 13.85 2.09
C ARG A 166 -2.59 13.01 1.15
N TYR A 167 -3.05 11.83 0.75
CA TYR A 167 -2.28 10.89 -0.09
C TYR A 167 -1.99 11.43 -1.49
N SER A 168 -2.98 12.07 -2.12
CA SER A 168 -2.85 12.79 -3.39
C SER A 168 -3.91 13.88 -3.47
N GLU A 169 -3.87 14.73 -4.50
CA GLU A 169 -4.78 15.88 -4.65
C GLU A 169 -6.26 15.55 -4.39
N MET A 170 -6.73 14.43 -4.93
CA MET A 170 -8.12 13.97 -4.84
C MET A 170 -8.34 12.79 -3.87
N ASN A 171 -7.27 12.32 -3.21
CA ASN A 171 -7.32 11.19 -2.30
C ASN A 171 -7.05 11.66 -0.86
N TYR A 172 -8.12 11.74 -0.06
CA TYR A 172 -8.12 12.24 1.31
C TYR A 172 -7.63 11.24 2.37
N TYR A 173 -7.16 10.05 1.96
CA TYR A 173 -6.45 9.16 2.88
C TYR A 173 -5.20 9.85 3.42
N THR A 174 -4.78 9.46 4.62
CA THR A 174 -3.57 9.97 5.25
C THR A 174 -2.34 9.67 4.38
N GLY A 175 -1.67 10.74 3.94
CA GLY A 175 -0.45 10.71 3.16
C GLY A 175 0.80 10.58 4.03
N ARG A 176 1.95 10.73 3.37
CA ARG A 176 3.27 10.50 4.01
C ARG A 176 3.85 11.70 4.74
N PHE A 177 3.39 12.92 4.48
CA PHE A 177 3.99 14.13 5.03
C PHE A 177 3.28 14.61 6.28
N LEU A 178 4.05 15.07 7.25
CA LEU A 178 3.57 15.53 8.56
C LEU A 178 4.20 16.86 8.91
N PHE A 179 3.38 17.82 9.32
CA PHE A 179 3.78 19.09 9.92
C PHE A 179 3.38 19.08 11.39
N ALA A 180 4.37 19.15 12.28
CA ALA A 180 4.16 18.92 13.70
C ALA A 180 4.76 20.05 14.53
N LEU A 181 3.97 20.56 15.49
CA LEU A 181 4.50 21.32 16.61
C LEU A 181 4.79 20.33 17.74
N GLN A 182 6.06 19.99 17.89
CA GLN A 182 6.51 18.98 18.86
C GLN A 182 6.35 19.47 20.30
N THR A 183 6.30 18.54 21.25
CA THR A 183 6.18 18.85 22.69
C THR A 183 7.40 19.56 23.27
N ASP A 184 8.54 19.50 22.58
CA ASP A 184 9.76 20.24 22.91
C ASP A 184 9.75 21.69 22.38
N GLY A 185 8.70 22.07 21.63
CA GLY A 185 8.51 23.41 21.08
C GLY A 185 9.14 23.64 19.71
N ASN A 186 9.69 22.61 19.06
CA ASN A 186 10.14 22.69 17.67
C ASN A 186 8.99 22.49 16.69
N LEU A 187 8.99 23.28 15.63
CA LEU A 187 8.03 23.15 14.54
C LEU A 187 8.76 22.53 13.35
N VAL A 188 8.28 21.39 12.87
CA VAL A 188 9.05 20.52 11.97
C VAL A 188 8.18 19.90 10.88
N LEU A 189 8.82 19.56 9.77
CA LEU A 189 8.23 18.81 8.66
C LEU A 189 8.93 17.46 8.48
N TYR A 190 8.14 16.39 8.39
CA TYR A 190 8.59 15.00 8.22
C TYR A 190 8.03 14.39 6.93
N ALA A 191 8.80 13.51 6.29
CA ALA A 191 8.34 12.73 5.11
C ALA A 191 7.78 11.35 5.47
N THR A 192 7.44 11.15 6.76
CA THR A 192 6.70 10.01 7.28
C THR A 192 5.67 10.51 8.31
N PRO A 193 4.45 9.95 8.37
CA PRO A 193 3.43 10.35 9.34
C PRO A 193 3.72 9.80 10.75
N THR A 194 4.64 8.83 10.85
CA THR A 194 5.14 8.26 12.10
C THR A 194 6.67 8.30 12.09
N PRO A 195 7.29 9.43 12.46
CA PRO A 195 8.74 9.55 12.50
C PRO A 195 9.31 8.60 13.55
N LEU A 196 10.28 7.78 13.16
CA LEU A 196 10.95 6.84 14.04
C LEU A 196 12.01 7.54 14.90
N VAL A 197 12.60 8.64 14.39
CA VAL A 197 13.61 9.44 15.09
C VAL A 197 13.37 10.94 14.85
N VAL A 198 13.62 11.77 15.88
CA VAL A 198 13.50 13.24 15.80
C VAL A 198 14.41 13.84 14.70
N SER A 199 15.50 13.14 14.35
CA SER A 199 16.49 13.51 13.32
C SER A 199 15.98 13.43 11.88
N ASP A 200 14.76 12.91 11.65
CA ASP A 200 14.26 12.61 10.29
C ASP A 200 13.56 13.80 9.62
N ALA A 201 13.49 14.95 10.30
CA ALA A 201 12.85 16.16 9.78
C ALA A 201 13.65 16.74 8.60
N TYR A 202 12.95 17.10 7.51
CA TYR A 202 13.58 17.78 6.37
C TYR A 202 13.51 19.30 6.44
N TRP A 203 12.76 19.83 7.40
CA TRP A 203 12.70 21.25 7.72
C TRP A 203 12.32 21.42 9.19
N ALA A 204 12.89 22.43 9.86
CA ALA A 204 12.64 22.73 11.26
C ALA A 204 12.86 24.22 11.56
N THR A 205 12.13 24.76 12.55
CA THR A 205 12.37 26.12 13.08
C THR A 205 13.61 26.22 13.97
N ASN A 206 14.11 25.10 14.48
CA ASN A 206 15.31 25.00 15.34
C ASN A 206 15.21 25.82 16.64
N THR A 207 14.00 25.95 17.17
CA THR A 207 13.70 26.70 18.41
C THR A 207 14.41 26.08 19.62
N ILE A 208 14.47 24.74 19.70
CA ILE A 208 15.19 24.00 20.76
C ILE A 208 16.64 24.49 20.88
N THR A 209 17.37 24.51 19.77
CA THR A 209 18.80 24.86 19.76
C THR A 209 19.05 26.35 20.04
N ALA A 210 18.03 27.19 19.83
CA ALA A 210 18.09 28.62 20.12
C ALA A 210 17.79 28.95 21.59
N GLY A 211 17.51 27.95 22.44
CA GLY A 211 17.10 28.17 23.83
C GLY A 211 15.73 28.85 23.97
N ARG A 212 14.91 28.83 22.91
CA ARG A 212 13.56 29.42 22.88
C ARG A 212 12.56 28.30 22.68
N MET A 213 11.57 28.16 23.56
CA MET A 213 10.56 27.11 23.44
C MET A 213 9.36 27.64 22.67
N GLY A 214 9.11 27.11 21.47
CA GLY A 214 7.84 27.33 20.77
C GLY A 214 6.69 26.75 21.59
N PHE A 215 5.56 27.45 21.61
CA PHE A 215 4.40 27.09 22.41
C PHE A 215 3.15 26.93 21.57
N ARG A 216 2.94 27.82 20.60
CA ARG A 216 1.72 27.84 19.79
C ARG A 216 1.98 28.36 18.38
N LEU A 217 1.49 27.63 17.39
CA LEU A 217 1.43 28.09 16.01
C LEU A 217 0.09 28.79 15.76
N ILE A 218 0.13 30.02 15.26
CA ILE A 218 -1.06 30.86 15.07
C ILE A 218 -1.17 31.23 13.61
N PHE A 219 -2.31 30.92 12.98
CA PHE A 219 -2.69 31.54 11.72
C PHE A 219 -3.54 32.77 12.02
N ASN A 220 -2.92 33.95 11.94
CA ASN A 220 -3.57 35.19 12.30
C ASN A 220 -4.63 35.58 11.25
N GLN A 221 -5.73 36.20 11.71
CA GLN A 221 -6.78 36.74 10.84
C GLN A 221 -6.30 37.77 9.82
N SER A 222 -5.14 38.40 10.05
CA SER A 222 -4.49 39.32 9.13
C SER A 222 -3.69 38.64 8.02
N GLY A 223 -3.53 37.31 8.05
CA GLY A 223 -2.82 36.54 7.02
C GLY A 223 -1.55 35.81 7.50
N PRO A 224 -0.68 36.39 8.32
CA PRO A 224 0.58 35.72 8.69
C PRO A 224 0.36 34.45 9.52
N VAL A 225 1.19 33.43 9.27
CA VAL A 225 1.32 32.23 10.11
C VAL A 225 2.65 32.31 10.88
N TYR A 226 2.60 32.26 12.20
CA TYR A 226 3.80 32.40 13.04
C TYR A 226 3.73 31.56 14.32
N LEU A 227 4.91 31.19 14.81
CA LEU A 227 5.12 30.44 16.05
C LEU A 227 5.45 31.42 17.18
N THR A 228 4.78 31.30 18.33
CA THR A 228 5.04 32.11 19.52
C THR A 228 5.59 31.29 20.68
N ASP A 229 6.25 31.96 21.64
CA ASP A 229 6.52 31.40 22.97
C ASP A 229 5.28 31.50 23.88
N ARG A 230 5.42 31.08 25.16
CA ARG A 230 4.35 31.16 26.18
C ARG A 230 3.94 32.60 26.53
N ASN A 231 4.82 33.58 26.32
CA ASN A 231 4.56 34.98 26.62
C ASN A 231 3.92 35.71 25.43
N GLY A 232 3.74 35.03 24.29
CA GLY A 232 3.18 35.60 23.07
C GLY A 232 4.23 36.26 22.17
N THR A 233 5.52 36.15 22.48
CA THR A 233 6.61 36.65 21.62
C THR A 233 6.67 35.82 20.35
N ILE A 234 6.70 36.46 19.19
CA ILE A 234 6.88 35.77 17.90
C ILE A 234 8.32 35.27 17.80
N LEU A 235 8.49 33.96 17.67
CA LEU A 235 9.78 33.29 17.51
C LEU A 235 10.16 33.12 16.04
N ASN A 236 9.20 32.67 15.22
CA ASN A 236 9.40 32.39 13.81
C ASN A 236 8.14 32.79 13.03
N THR A 237 8.31 33.55 11.95
CA THR A 237 7.27 33.78 10.95
C THR A 237 7.39 32.73 9.87
N ILE A 238 6.38 31.86 9.73
CA ILE A 238 6.36 30.78 8.74
C ILE A 238 5.94 31.33 7.39
N THR A 239 4.87 32.14 7.38
CA THR A 239 4.44 32.93 6.24
C THR A 239 4.19 34.36 6.67
N ALA A 240 4.72 35.32 5.92
CA ALA A 240 4.72 36.73 6.31
C ALA A 240 3.64 37.57 5.62
N GLU A 241 2.90 36.99 4.66
CA GLU A 241 2.00 37.77 3.82
C GLU A 241 0.80 38.29 4.61
N VAL A 242 0.57 39.60 4.51
CA VAL A 242 -0.55 40.29 5.16
C VAL A 242 -1.68 40.44 4.13
N VAL A 243 -2.71 39.62 4.27
CA VAL A 243 -3.91 39.67 3.45
C VAL A 243 -5.13 39.69 4.37
N PRO A 244 -6.00 40.71 4.33
CA PRO A 244 -7.21 40.73 5.14
C PRO A 244 -8.24 39.67 4.70
N THR A 245 -8.87 38.98 5.66
CA THR A 245 -9.95 37.99 5.42
C THR A 245 -11.26 38.60 4.91
N SER A 246 -11.40 39.92 4.92
CA SER A 246 -12.60 40.63 4.43
C SER A 246 -12.78 40.50 2.92
N GLY A 247 -11.68 40.55 2.15
CA GLY A 247 -11.71 40.45 0.68
C GLY A 247 -11.37 39.07 0.12
N TYR A 248 -10.77 38.19 0.93
CA TYR A 248 -10.19 36.94 0.46
C TYR A 248 -10.51 35.78 1.40
N TYR A 249 -10.83 34.62 0.83
CA TYR A 249 -10.68 33.34 1.50
C TYR A 249 -9.21 33.01 1.62
N GLN A 250 -8.82 32.39 2.73
CA GLN A 250 -7.43 32.05 3.01
C GLN A 250 -7.35 30.65 3.62
N ARG A 251 -6.28 29.95 3.27
CA ARG A 251 -5.93 28.66 3.87
C ARG A 251 -4.42 28.45 3.82
N ALA A 252 -3.89 27.76 4.82
CA ALA A 252 -2.52 27.28 4.82
C ALA A 252 -2.57 25.75 4.88
N ILE A 253 -1.91 25.08 3.95
CA ILE A 253 -2.06 23.64 3.73
C ILE A 253 -0.70 22.98 3.64
N LEU A 254 -0.56 21.83 4.31
CA LEU A 254 0.49 20.87 4.01
C LEU A 254 0.03 20.04 2.81
N GLU A 255 0.54 20.37 1.65
CA GLU A 255 0.16 19.71 0.41
C GLU A 255 0.68 18.26 0.35
N TYR A 256 0.04 17.42 -0.47
CA TYR A 256 0.44 16.02 -0.67
C TYR A 256 1.88 15.85 -1.18
N ASP A 257 2.46 16.93 -1.72
CA ASP A 257 3.84 17.00 -2.19
C ASP A 257 4.87 17.32 -1.09
N GLY A 258 4.41 17.48 0.16
CA GLY A 258 5.25 17.72 1.33
C GLY A 258 5.64 19.17 1.57
N VAL A 259 5.07 20.11 0.82
CA VAL A 259 5.41 21.53 0.96
C VAL A 259 4.23 22.28 1.57
N PHE A 260 4.52 23.02 2.65
CA PHE A 260 3.55 23.86 3.32
C PHE A 260 3.39 25.18 2.55
N ARG A 261 2.14 25.54 2.21
CA ARG A 261 1.81 26.69 1.37
C ARG A 261 0.63 27.47 1.93
N GLN A 262 0.66 28.78 1.73
CA GLN A 262 -0.48 29.65 1.98
C GLN A 262 -1.11 30.10 0.67
N TYR A 263 -2.43 29.99 0.60
CA TYR A 263 -3.22 30.39 -0.56
C TYR A 263 -4.28 31.41 -0.18
N ILE A 264 -4.56 32.32 -1.12
CA ILE A 264 -5.74 33.18 -1.10
C ILE A 264 -6.66 32.90 -2.29
N HIS A 265 -7.95 33.18 -2.12
CA HIS A 265 -8.94 33.19 -3.19
C HIS A 265 -9.84 34.42 -3.03
N PRO A 266 -9.98 35.29 -4.04
CA PRO A 266 -10.85 36.48 -3.94
C PRO A 266 -12.31 36.10 -3.67
N LYS A 267 -13.00 36.83 -2.80
CA LYS A 267 -14.43 36.59 -2.51
C LYS A 267 -15.35 37.15 -3.59
N THR A 268 -14.89 38.20 -4.29
CA THR A 268 -15.64 38.86 -5.36
C THR A 268 -14.74 39.07 -6.56
N ALA A 269 -15.33 38.92 -7.75
CA ALA A 269 -14.69 39.27 -9.01
C ALA A 269 -14.68 40.80 -9.13
N ASN A 270 -13.67 41.45 -8.57
CA ASN A 270 -13.51 42.89 -8.67
C ASN A 270 -12.46 43.20 -9.75
N SER A 271 -12.79 44.04 -10.73
CA SER A 271 -11.91 44.38 -11.85
C SER A 271 -10.62 45.10 -11.43
N SER A 272 -10.53 45.55 -10.17
CA SER A 272 -9.35 46.13 -9.54
C SER A 272 -8.48 45.14 -8.75
N SER A 273 -8.91 43.89 -8.56
CA SER A 273 -8.09 42.88 -7.90
C SER A 273 -7.01 42.37 -8.85
N SER A 274 -5.74 42.42 -8.41
CA SER A 274 -4.61 41.85 -9.16
C SER A 274 -4.63 40.31 -9.21
N TRP A 275 -5.53 39.66 -8.46
CA TRP A 275 -5.55 38.22 -8.28
C TRP A 275 -6.67 37.56 -9.09
N PRO A 276 -6.38 36.45 -9.79
CA PRO A 276 -7.41 35.72 -10.52
C PRO A 276 -8.42 35.07 -9.57
N MET A 277 -9.64 34.81 -10.05
CA MET A 277 -10.71 34.08 -9.33
C MET A 277 -10.38 32.58 -9.21
N ARG A 278 -9.28 32.27 -8.53
CA ARG A 278 -8.80 30.92 -8.22
C ARG A 278 -7.84 30.99 -7.03
N TRP A 279 -7.53 29.84 -6.44
CA TRP A 279 -6.48 29.76 -5.43
C TRP A 279 -5.13 30.21 -5.99
N SER A 280 -4.52 31.16 -5.31
CA SER A 280 -3.23 31.76 -5.66
C SER A 280 -2.30 31.74 -4.46
N MET A 281 -1.08 31.25 -4.65
CA MET A 281 -0.05 31.20 -3.60
C MET A 281 0.41 32.63 -3.31
N VAL A 282 0.58 32.97 -2.03
CA VAL A 282 0.90 34.36 -1.62
C VAL A 282 2.16 34.51 -0.80
N SER A 283 2.81 33.41 -0.46
CA SER A 283 4.09 33.43 0.24
C SER A 283 5.00 32.34 -0.30
N SER A 284 6.30 32.50 -0.07
CA SER A 284 7.28 31.47 -0.41
C SER A 284 6.92 30.16 0.29
N PRO A 285 6.96 29.02 -0.42
CA PRO A 285 6.67 27.72 0.16
C PRO A 285 7.67 27.34 1.25
N VAL A 286 7.24 26.47 2.17
CA VAL A 286 8.08 25.96 3.24
C VAL A 286 8.19 24.43 3.15
N PRO A 287 9.38 23.88 2.85
CA PRO A 287 10.60 24.58 2.42
C PRO A 287 10.48 25.14 0.99
N SER A 288 11.39 26.05 0.62
CA SER A 288 11.40 26.66 -0.72
C SER A 288 11.71 25.66 -1.83
N ASN A 289 12.61 24.70 -1.56
CA ASN A 289 12.92 23.61 -2.47
C ASN A 289 13.08 22.30 -1.67
N ILE A 290 12.02 21.49 -1.61
CA ILE A 290 12.05 20.22 -0.90
C ILE A 290 13.04 19.21 -1.53
N CYS A 291 13.29 19.29 -2.84
CA CYS A 291 14.21 18.39 -3.55
C CYS A 291 15.66 18.51 -3.05
N THR A 292 16.06 19.69 -2.55
CA THR A 292 17.41 19.94 -2.02
C THR A 292 17.43 20.06 -0.49
N SER A 293 16.28 20.27 0.16
CA SER A 293 16.16 20.36 1.62
C SER A 293 16.38 19.00 2.31
N ILE A 294 15.95 17.91 1.67
CA ILE A 294 16.14 16.55 2.18
C ILE A 294 17.61 16.14 2.01
N ASN A 295 18.31 16.05 3.14
CA ASN A 295 19.75 15.77 3.21
C ASN A 295 20.13 14.67 4.21
N ARG A 296 19.15 13.99 4.83
CA ARG A 296 19.37 13.05 5.94
C ARG A 296 18.70 11.70 5.70
N ASP A 297 19.16 10.70 6.46
CA ASP A 297 18.80 9.29 6.27
C ASP A 297 17.30 9.09 6.54
N GLY A 298 16.64 8.28 5.70
CA GLY A 298 15.24 7.88 5.90
C GLY A 298 14.17 8.83 5.32
N THR A 299 14.45 10.13 5.19
CA THR A 299 13.54 11.12 4.60
C THR A 299 13.68 11.15 3.08
N ARG A 300 12.58 11.19 2.31
CA ARG A 300 12.64 11.30 0.82
C ARG A 300 11.52 12.18 0.26
N ALA A 301 11.82 13.03 -0.73
CA ALA A 301 10.82 13.82 -1.45
C ALA A 301 10.04 12.92 -2.41
N CYS A 302 10.78 12.12 -3.19
CA CYS A 302 10.24 11.16 -4.13
C CYS A 302 10.50 9.72 -3.66
N GLY A 303 9.76 8.76 -4.21
CA GLY A 303 9.96 7.33 -3.93
C GLY A 303 11.30 6.80 -4.43
N PHE A 304 11.58 5.53 -4.15
CA PHE A 304 12.83 4.89 -4.55
C PHE A 304 13.06 4.94 -6.07
N ASN A 305 14.33 4.97 -6.50
CA ASN A 305 14.73 4.91 -7.91
C ASN A 305 14.18 6.04 -8.80
N SER A 306 13.66 7.10 -8.17
CA SER A 306 13.23 8.33 -8.82
C SER A 306 14.10 9.51 -8.39
N TYR A 307 14.02 10.61 -9.11
CA TYR A 307 14.64 11.88 -8.74
C TYR A 307 13.63 13.03 -8.72
N CYS A 308 13.89 13.99 -7.84
CA CYS A 308 13.08 15.18 -7.63
C CYS A 308 13.64 16.35 -8.42
N THR A 309 12.78 17.06 -9.14
CA THR A 309 13.05 18.38 -9.75
C THR A 309 12.03 19.38 -9.25
N LEU A 310 12.43 20.63 -9.04
CA LEU A 310 11.49 21.71 -8.76
C LEU A 310 11.01 22.31 -10.08
N ALA A 311 9.70 22.34 -10.31
CA ALA A 311 9.10 22.98 -11.48
C ALA A 311 8.86 24.48 -11.25
N ASP A 312 8.51 25.21 -12.31
CA ASP A 312 8.31 26.67 -12.28
C ASP A 312 7.17 27.10 -11.33
N ASP A 313 6.20 26.22 -11.10
CA ASP A 313 5.09 26.38 -10.14
C ASP A 313 5.51 26.17 -8.67
N GLN A 314 6.82 26.00 -8.40
CA GLN A 314 7.38 25.69 -7.08
C GLN A 314 6.83 24.39 -6.47
N ARG A 315 6.40 23.44 -7.33
CA ARG A 315 6.05 22.07 -6.91
C ARG A 315 7.17 21.10 -7.26
N PRO A 316 7.49 20.16 -6.36
CA PRO A 316 8.40 19.07 -6.69
C PRO A 316 7.71 18.12 -7.69
N ARG A 317 8.49 17.62 -8.65
CA ARG A 317 8.08 16.60 -9.62
C ARG A 317 8.99 15.41 -9.48
N CYS A 318 8.40 14.22 -9.42
CA CYS A 318 9.12 12.97 -9.26
C CYS A 318 9.21 12.23 -10.59
N GLN A 319 10.43 11.99 -11.06
CA GLN A 319 10.68 11.36 -12.36
C GLN A 319 11.53 10.11 -12.19
N CYS A 320 11.28 9.09 -13.00
CA CYS A 320 12.10 7.89 -13.00
C CYS A 320 13.46 8.13 -13.63
N ALA A 321 14.49 7.49 -13.08
CA ALA A 321 15.79 7.45 -13.73
C ALA A 321 15.68 6.80 -15.14
N PRO A 322 16.54 7.15 -16.11
CA PRO A 322 16.58 6.51 -17.42
C PRO A 322 16.55 4.98 -17.34
N GLY A 323 15.63 4.34 -18.06
CA GLY A 323 15.42 2.89 -18.05
C GLY A 323 14.60 2.35 -16.86
N TYR A 324 14.01 3.23 -16.05
CA TYR A 324 13.10 2.88 -14.97
C TYR A 324 11.68 3.36 -15.29
N ILE A 325 10.70 2.63 -14.78
CA ILE A 325 9.27 2.94 -14.95
C ILE A 325 8.58 3.13 -13.60
N PRO A 326 7.48 3.91 -13.52
CA PRO A 326 6.76 4.14 -12.28
C PRO A 326 6.22 2.85 -11.66
N LEU A 327 6.21 2.77 -10.32
CA LEU A 327 5.54 1.68 -9.59
C LEU A 327 4.02 1.79 -9.69
N ASP A 328 3.52 3.01 -9.72
CA ASP A 328 2.10 3.35 -9.81
C ASP A 328 1.96 4.54 -10.76
N SER A 329 1.23 4.37 -11.86
CA SER A 329 1.00 5.43 -12.84
C SER A 329 0.08 6.53 -12.33
N THR A 330 -0.64 6.31 -11.23
CA THR A 330 -1.57 7.28 -10.64
C THR A 330 -0.91 8.21 -9.63
N ASN A 331 0.29 7.86 -9.13
CA ASN A 331 1.02 8.66 -8.16
C ASN A 331 2.54 8.62 -8.43
N GLU A 332 3.05 9.67 -9.07
CA GLU A 332 4.47 9.83 -9.40
C GLU A 332 5.41 9.82 -8.18
N MET A 333 4.88 10.09 -6.98
CA MET A 333 5.68 10.13 -5.74
C MET A 333 6.01 8.74 -5.17
N ASN A 334 5.38 7.67 -5.68
CA ASN A 334 5.57 6.30 -5.19
C ASN A 334 6.93 5.70 -5.60
N GLY A 335 7.62 6.30 -6.57
CA GLY A 335 8.93 5.85 -7.05
C GLY A 335 8.84 4.89 -8.23
N CYS A 336 9.97 4.24 -8.54
CA CYS A 336 10.17 3.54 -9.81
C CYS A 336 10.84 2.17 -9.62
N ARG A 337 10.75 1.34 -10.66
CA ARG A 337 11.47 0.07 -10.78
C ARG A 337 12.21 0.01 -12.12
N GLN A 338 13.27 -0.80 -12.18
CA GLN A 338 13.98 -1.06 -13.43
C GLN A 338 13.05 -1.78 -14.42
N ASP A 339 13.12 -1.40 -15.69
CA ASP A 339 12.37 -2.04 -16.79
C ASP A 339 13.28 -2.90 -17.69
N PHE A 340 14.38 -3.40 -17.14
CA PHE A 340 15.34 -4.24 -17.83
C PHE A 340 16.02 -5.19 -16.84
N ILE A 341 16.59 -6.27 -17.36
CA ILE A 341 17.33 -7.26 -16.57
C ILE A 341 18.65 -6.65 -16.10
N SER A 342 18.92 -6.72 -14.80
CA SER A 342 20.18 -6.26 -14.20
C SER A 342 21.37 -7.11 -14.65
N GLN A 343 22.57 -6.54 -14.62
CA GLN A 343 23.80 -7.28 -14.96
C GLN A 343 24.02 -8.46 -14.02
N SER A 344 24.33 -9.64 -14.57
CA SER A 344 24.67 -10.81 -13.76
C SER A 344 26.07 -10.68 -13.11
N CYS A 345 26.18 -11.13 -11.86
CA CYS A 345 27.45 -11.28 -11.17
C CYS A 345 28.01 -12.72 -11.24
N ASP A 346 27.31 -13.65 -11.90
CA ASP A 346 27.63 -15.09 -11.88
C ASP A 346 28.60 -15.53 -13.00
N GLY A 347 29.00 -14.59 -13.87
CA GLY A 347 29.90 -14.82 -15.00
C GLY A 347 31.36 -14.46 -14.72
N SER A 348 32.29 -15.15 -15.39
CA SER A 348 33.74 -14.84 -15.35
C SER A 348 34.13 -13.58 -16.13
N ARG A 349 33.22 -13.00 -16.92
CA ARG A 349 33.38 -11.69 -17.59
C ARG A 349 32.17 -10.81 -17.29
N PRO A 350 32.37 -9.53 -16.93
CA PRO A 350 31.27 -8.58 -16.83
C PRO A 350 30.59 -8.47 -18.20
N GLU A 351 29.26 -8.56 -18.25
CA GLU A 351 28.44 -8.32 -19.46
C GLU A 351 28.45 -6.84 -19.88
N LYS A 352 29.59 -6.16 -19.74
CA LYS A 352 29.79 -4.72 -19.93
C LYS A 352 29.22 -4.25 -21.28
N ASP A 353 29.46 -5.01 -22.33
CA ASP A 353 29.07 -4.64 -23.69
C ASP A 353 27.54 -4.66 -23.92
N GLN A 354 26.76 -5.19 -22.98
CA GLN A 354 25.29 -5.15 -23.00
C GLN A 354 24.71 -3.89 -22.32
N PHE A 355 25.55 -3.08 -21.68
CA PHE A 355 25.12 -1.91 -20.90
C PHE A 355 25.77 -0.63 -21.42
N ALA A 356 25.01 0.45 -21.36
CA ALA A 356 25.45 1.80 -21.67
C ALA A 356 25.20 2.72 -20.47
N LEU A 357 25.88 3.86 -20.45
CA LEU A 357 25.67 4.91 -19.46
C LEU A 357 24.91 6.08 -20.10
N ARG A 358 23.82 6.51 -19.46
CA ARG A 358 23.08 7.72 -19.80
C ARG A 358 23.49 8.85 -18.87
N ASP A 359 23.88 9.97 -19.46
CA ASP A 359 24.35 11.13 -18.72
C ASP A 359 23.20 11.97 -18.19
N MET A 360 23.32 12.39 -16.93
CA MET A 360 22.43 13.36 -16.29
C MET A 360 23.26 14.40 -15.54
N LEU A 361 23.30 15.62 -16.06
CA LEU A 361 23.97 16.74 -15.40
C LEU A 361 23.21 17.17 -14.14
N ASN A 362 23.94 17.70 -13.15
CA ASN A 362 23.40 18.31 -11.94
C ASN A 362 22.45 17.38 -11.16
N THR A 363 22.74 16.08 -11.16
CA THR A 363 21.88 15.04 -10.60
C THR A 363 22.67 14.14 -9.66
N ASP A 364 22.10 13.80 -8.51
CA ASP A 364 22.69 12.89 -7.52
C ASP A 364 21.61 12.09 -6.79
N TRP A 365 21.98 10.93 -6.23
CA TRP A 365 21.19 10.10 -5.31
C TRP A 365 21.99 9.89 -4.02
N PRO A 366 22.03 10.88 -3.12
CA PRO A 366 22.78 10.81 -1.88
C PRO A 366 22.44 9.55 -1.07
N GLN A 367 23.38 9.09 -0.24
CA GLN A 367 23.19 7.95 0.68
C GLN A 367 23.00 6.57 0.01
N SER A 368 23.02 6.53 -1.32
CA SER A 368 23.04 5.28 -2.09
C SER A 368 24.45 4.83 -2.45
N ASP A 369 25.46 5.58 -1.99
CA ASP A 369 26.88 5.31 -2.24
C ASP A 369 27.32 4.05 -1.49
N TYR A 370 27.94 3.11 -2.19
CA TYR A 370 28.61 1.97 -1.55
C TYR A 370 30.13 2.00 -1.74
N GLU A 371 30.63 2.82 -2.67
CA GLU A 371 32.06 3.00 -2.91
C GLU A 371 32.34 4.42 -3.41
N VAL A 372 33.38 5.05 -2.86
CA VAL A 372 33.85 6.38 -3.26
C VAL A 372 35.32 6.31 -3.62
N SER A 373 35.66 6.72 -4.84
CA SER A 373 37.03 6.78 -5.35
C SER A 373 37.41 8.23 -5.68
N ALA A 374 38.41 8.75 -4.99
CA ALA A 374 38.94 10.11 -5.20
C ALA A 374 40.02 10.14 -6.30
N SER A 375 40.27 11.34 -6.85
CA SER A 375 41.32 11.63 -7.83
C SER A 375 41.24 10.77 -9.10
N LYS A 376 40.03 10.58 -9.64
CA LYS A 376 39.75 9.82 -10.86
C LYS A 376 39.25 10.72 -11.99
N THR A 377 39.35 10.24 -13.23
CA THR A 377 38.72 10.86 -14.40
C THR A 377 37.29 10.37 -14.57
N GLU A 378 36.49 11.12 -15.33
CA GLU A 378 35.13 10.69 -15.68
C GLU A 378 35.14 9.35 -16.44
N ASP A 379 36.07 9.17 -17.39
CA ASP A 379 36.21 7.93 -18.17
C ASP A 379 36.53 6.73 -17.29
N TRP A 380 37.41 6.91 -16.30
CA TRP A 380 37.67 5.87 -15.31
C TRP A 380 36.41 5.51 -14.54
N CYS A 381 35.59 6.50 -14.17
CA CYS A 381 34.34 6.30 -13.43
C CYS A 381 33.30 5.54 -14.28
N ARG A 382 33.20 5.87 -15.57
CA ARG A 382 32.36 5.16 -16.54
C ARG A 382 32.75 3.69 -16.62
N GLU A 383 34.03 3.43 -16.82
CA GLU A 383 34.59 2.09 -16.93
C GLU A 383 34.40 1.27 -15.64
N ALA A 384 34.68 1.87 -14.49
CA ALA A 384 34.51 1.23 -13.20
C ALA A 384 33.05 0.84 -12.93
N CYS A 385 32.08 1.69 -13.30
CA CYS A 385 30.65 1.36 -13.12
C CYS A 385 30.16 0.30 -14.11
N LEU A 386 30.61 0.35 -15.37
CA LEU A 386 30.23 -0.65 -16.37
C LEU A 386 30.77 -2.05 -16.02
N ALA A 387 31.99 -2.13 -15.50
CA ALA A 387 32.61 -3.39 -15.08
C ALA A 387 31.99 -3.98 -13.80
N ASP A 388 31.34 -3.17 -12.96
CA ASP A 388 30.76 -3.59 -11.68
C ASP A 388 29.28 -3.94 -11.81
N CYS A 389 28.91 -5.19 -11.53
CA CYS A 389 27.53 -5.68 -11.63
C CYS A 389 26.57 -5.05 -10.58
N PHE A 390 27.09 -4.50 -9.47
CA PHE A 390 26.28 -3.80 -8.47
C PHE A 390 26.09 -2.32 -8.75
N CYS A 391 26.93 -1.73 -9.62
CA CYS A 391 26.83 -0.32 -9.96
C CYS A 391 25.64 -0.09 -10.89
N VAL A 392 24.64 0.64 -10.42
CA VAL A 392 23.49 1.07 -11.24
C VAL A 392 23.58 2.55 -11.63
N VAL A 393 24.27 3.35 -10.81
CA VAL A 393 24.54 4.77 -11.06
C VAL A 393 25.95 5.07 -10.54
N ALA A 394 26.72 5.84 -11.30
CA ALA A 394 27.93 6.48 -10.80
C ALA A 394 27.81 8.00 -10.89
N VAL A 395 28.16 8.72 -9.82
CA VAL A 395 28.17 10.18 -9.81
C VAL A 395 29.61 10.67 -9.82
N PHE A 396 29.95 11.43 -10.86
CA PHE A 396 31.24 12.08 -11.02
C PHE A 396 31.15 13.56 -10.64
N LYS A 397 31.93 13.99 -9.65
CA LYS A 397 31.99 15.38 -9.20
C LYS A 397 33.37 15.71 -8.62
N ASP A 398 34.01 16.76 -9.13
CA ASP A 398 35.28 17.29 -8.62
C ASP A 398 36.38 16.22 -8.48
N GLY A 399 36.52 15.35 -9.49
CA GLY A 399 37.49 14.24 -9.49
C GLY A 399 37.11 13.06 -8.59
N ASN A 400 35.94 13.08 -7.95
CA ASN A 400 35.41 11.96 -7.16
C ASN A 400 34.39 11.17 -7.97
N CYS A 401 34.55 9.85 -7.99
CA CYS A 401 33.59 8.90 -8.52
C CYS A 401 32.88 8.19 -7.36
N ARG A 402 31.56 8.31 -7.27
CA ARG A 402 30.74 7.64 -6.26
C ARG A 402 29.83 6.62 -6.92
N LYS A 403 30.05 5.33 -6.67
CA LYS A 403 29.22 4.25 -7.21
C LYS A 403 28.04 3.97 -6.27
N LYS A 404 26.87 3.79 -6.87
CA LYS A 404 25.60 3.61 -6.18
C LYS A 404 24.91 2.32 -6.60
N LYS A 405 24.19 1.71 -5.65
CA LYS A 405 23.41 0.48 -5.83
C LYS A 405 21.94 0.72 -5.51
N ILE A 406 21.06 -0.13 -6.02
CA ILE A 406 19.63 -0.11 -5.67
C ILE A 406 19.40 -0.53 -4.20
N PRO A 407 18.33 -0.03 -3.55
CA PRO A 407 17.43 1.01 -4.05
C PRO A 407 18.11 2.39 -4.03
N LEU A 408 17.88 3.21 -5.07
CA LEU A 408 18.39 4.57 -5.09
C LEU A 408 17.50 5.48 -4.23
N LEU A 409 18.14 6.26 -3.36
CA LEU A 409 17.53 7.15 -2.38
C LEU A 409 17.77 8.61 -2.74
N ASN A 410 16.82 9.47 -2.37
CA ASN A 410 17.00 10.93 -2.37
C ASN A 410 17.48 11.52 -3.69
N GLY A 411 17.04 10.94 -4.79
CA GLY A 411 17.34 11.45 -6.12
C GLY A 411 16.91 12.90 -6.25
N ARG A 412 17.82 13.73 -6.73
CA ARG A 412 17.58 15.16 -6.90
C ARG A 412 18.33 15.69 -8.09
N LYS A 413 17.71 16.62 -8.80
CA LYS A 413 18.29 17.33 -9.93
C LYS A 413 18.04 18.83 -9.78
N ASP A 414 19.12 19.57 -9.59
CA ASP A 414 19.09 21.03 -9.38
C ASP A 414 20.49 21.61 -9.67
N SER A 415 20.56 22.84 -10.18
CA SER A 415 21.84 23.47 -10.52
C SER A 415 22.83 23.54 -9.35
N SER A 416 22.34 23.65 -8.11
CA SER A 416 23.15 23.65 -6.88
C SER A 416 23.76 22.28 -6.54
N VAL A 417 23.21 21.17 -7.06
CA VAL A 417 23.74 19.82 -6.83
C VAL A 417 25.09 19.66 -7.51
N GLY A 418 25.24 20.16 -8.74
CA GLY A 418 26.43 20.02 -9.57
C GLY A 418 26.76 18.57 -9.95
N GLY A 419 27.90 18.35 -10.60
CA GLY A 419 28.37 17.02 -11.01
C GLY A 419 27.55 16.39 -12.15
N LYS A 420 27.87 15.13 -12.45
CA LYS A 420 27.22 14.34 -13.51
C LYS A 420 26.92 12.93 -13.00
N ALA A 421 25.66 12.52 -13.06
CA ALA A 421 25.25 11.14 -12.86
C ALA A 421 25.33 10.37 -14.17
N LEU A 422 25.84 9.14 -14.07
CA LEU A 422 26.03 8.18 -15.15
C LEU A 422 25.13 6.99 -14.85
N ILE A 423 23.97 6.93 -15.49
CA ILE A 423 22.92 5.94 -15.23
C ILE A 423 23.14 4.72 -16.10
N LYS A 424 23.36 3.57 -15.49
CA LYS A 424 23.57 2.31 -16.22
C LYS A 424 22.25 1.76 -16.69
N VAL A 425 22.13 1.59 -18.01
CA VAL A 425 20.95 1.04 -18.69
C VAL A 425 21.38 -0.07 -19.63
N ARG A 426 20.51 -1.04 -19.88
CA ARG A 426 20.76 -2.07 -20.89
C ARG A 426 20.58 -1.49 -22.30
N ILE A 427 21.37 -1.96 -23.26
CA ILE A 427 21.30 -1.52 -24.66
C ILE A 427 20.09 -2.17 -25.38
N ASP A 428 19.74 -3.41 -24.99
CA ASP A 428 18.62 -4.12 -25.58
C ASP A 428 17.29 -3.76 -24.90
N ASP A 429 16.37 -3.20 -25.69
CA ASP A 429 14.97 -2.83 -25.37
C ASP A 429 14.05 -4.01 -25.04
N SER A 430 14.60 -5.21 -24.76
CA SER A 430 13.81 -6.31 -24.24
C SER A 430 13.41 -5.95 -22.80
N THR A 431 12.26 -5.28 -22.68
CA THR A 431 11.41 -5.26 -21.50
C THR A 431 11.35 -6.66 -20.88
N LEU A 432 11.03 -6.74 -19.59
CA LEU A 432 10.59 -7.97 -18.93
C LEU A 432 9.39 -8.55 -19.69
N THR A 433 9.67 -9.22 -20.79
CA THR A 433 8.71 -9.96 -21.58
C THR A 433 8.43 -11.17 -20.73
N SER A 434 7.20 -11.20 -20.19
CA SER A 434 6.53 -12.45 -19.83
C SER A 434 7.00 -13.53 -20.79
N ILE A 435 7.44 -14.65 -20.23
CA ILE A 435 7.83 -15.86 -20.95
C ILE A 435 6.69 -16.21 -21.90
N GLY A 436 6.82 -15.71 -23.12
CA GLY A 436 5.84 -15.75 -24.19
C GLY A 436 6.58 -16.29 -25.40
N ASN A 437 6.45 -17.61 -25.55
CA ASN A 437 7.08 -18.41 -26.58
C ASN A 437 6.93 -17.75 -27.96
N GLY A 438 8.04 -17.38 -28.61
CA GLY A 438 7.98 -16.61 -29.85
C GLY A 438 9.30 -16.58 -30.63
N GLN A 439 9.77 -17.74 -31.10
CA GLN A 439 10.87 -17.80 -32.07
C GLN A 439 10.45 -17.16 -33.41
N LYS A 440 11.07 -16.04 -33.79
CA LYS A 440 11.08 -15.54 -35.18
C LYS A 440 12.39 -15.95 -35.86
N LYS A 441 12.23 -16.85 -36.84
CA LYS A 441 13.26 -17.33 -37.77
C LYS A 441 13.82 -16.19 -38.63
N ASN A 442 15.13 -16.14 -38.79
CA ASN A 442 15.76 -15.46 -39.92
C ASN A 442 16.21 -16.52 -40.95
N LYS A 443 15.72 -16.35 -42.18
CA LYS A 443 15.97 -17.20 -43.34
C LYS A 443 17.29 -16.77 -43.98
N ASN A 444 18.18 -17.74 -44.23
CA ASN A 444 18.97 -17.89 -45.47
C ASN A 444 20.01 -19.02 -45.30
N SER A 445 19.55 -20.28 -45.32
CA SER A 445 20.40 -21.46 -45.56
C SER A 445 19.58 -22.71 -45.99
N THR A 446 18.30 -22.55 -46.35
CA THR A 446 17.35 -23.68 -46.48
C THR A 446 17.02 -24.03 -47.92
N LEU A 447 17.98 -23.93 -48.84
CA LEU A 447 17.78 -24.30 -50.26
C LEU A 447 18.78 -25.35 -50.77
N VAL A 448 19.83 -25.68 -50.02
CA VAL A 448 20.81 -26.71 -50.41
C VAL A 448 20.55 -28.07 -49.75
N ILE A 449 19.79 -28.12 -48.64
CA ILE A 449 19.50 -29.36 -47.88
C ILE A 449 18.22 -30.07 -48.38
N ILE A 450 17.34 -29.37 -49.11
CA ILE A 450 16.04 -29.92 -49.54
C ILE A 450 16.21 -30.93 -50.70
N GLY A 451 17.33 -30.91 -51.42
CA GLY A 451 17.58 -31.83 -52.54
C GLY A 451 17.97 -33.26 -52.14
N SER A 452 18.50 -33.49 -50.93
CA SER A 452 19.07 -34.80 -50.53
C SER A 452 18.14 -35.67 -49.68
N VAL A 453 17.02 -35.12 -49.17
CA VAL A 453 16.10 -35.81 -48.24
C VAL A 453 14.91 -36.46 -48.94
N LEU A 454 14.64 -36.13 -50.21
CA LEU A 454 13.44 -36.60 -50.92
C LEU A 454 13.57 -37.98 -51.59
N LEU A 455 14.75 -38.60 -51.59
CA LEU A 455 14.96 -39.92 -52.22
C LEU A 455 15.12 -41.09 -51.23
N SER A 456 15.20 -40.81 -49.92
CA SER A 456 15.37 -41.84 -48.87
C SER A 456 14.11 -42.12 -48.04
N SER A 457 13.03 -41.35 -48.20
CA SER A 457 11.84 -41.41 -47.34
C SER A 457 10.79 -42.46 -47.73
N SER A 458 10.79 -42.96 -48.96
CA SER A 458 9.75 -43.90 -49.43
C SER A 458 9.93 -45.33 -48.88
N VAL A 459 11.18 -45.79 -48.70
CA VAL A 459 11.46 -47.14 -48.17
C VAL A 459 11.34 -47.17 -46.64
N PHE A 460 11.72 -46.09 -45.96
CA PHE A 460 11.70 -45.99 -44.51
C PHE A 460 10.28 -45.94 -43.93
N LEU A 461 9.35 -45.22 -44.60
CA LEU A 461 7.96 -45.14 -44.16
C LEU A 461 7.22 -46.48 -44.29
N ASN A 462 7.49 -47.26 -45.33
CA ASN A 462 6.90 -48.59 -45.50
C ASN A 462 7.44 -49.60 -44.46
N LEU A 463 8.71 -49.47 -44.06
CA LEU A 463 9.30 -50.31 -43.01
C LEU A 463 8.72 -49.98 -41.62
N LEU A 464 8.51 -48.69 -41.31
CA LEU A 464 7.89 -48.26 -40.05
C LEU A 464 6.43 -48.72 -39.91
N LEU A 465 5.67 -48.73 -41.01
CA LEU A 465 4.28 -49.21 -41.02
C LEU A 465 4.19 -50.73 -40.82
N LEU A 466 5.16 -51.50 -41.34
CA LEU A 466 5.23 -52.94 -41.12
C LEU A 466 5.63 -53.28 -39.68
N ILE A 467 6.59 -52.53 -39.11
CA ILE A 467 7.04 -52.69 -37.72
C ILE A 467 5.91 -52.31 -36.75
N SER A 468 5.18 -51.22 -37.00
CA SER A 468 4.05 -50.80 -36.15
C SER A 468 2.90 -51.81 -36.20
N TYR A 469 2.63 -52.43 -37.35
CA TYR A 469 1.63 -53.50 -37.47
C TYR A 469 2.03 -54.78 -36.71
N LEU A 470 3.31 -55.16 -36.75
CA LEU A 470 3.83 -56.31 -36.00
C LEU A 470 3.85 -56.06 -34.48
N ILE A 471 4.21 -54.84 -34.05
CA ILE A 471 4.16 -54.39 -32.66
C ILE A 471 2.71 -54.41 -32.16
N TYR A 472 1.76 -53.84 -32.91
CA TYR A 472 0.33 -53.84 -32.58
C TYR A 472 -0.24 -55.26 -32.42
N LYS A 473 0.15 -56.20 -33.29
CA LYS A 473 -0.26 -57.61 -33.19
C LYS A 473 0.38 -58.33 -31.98
N SER A 474 1.59 -57.94 -31.57
CA SER A 474 2.25 -58.49 -30.37
C SER A 474 1.69 -57.92 -29.06
N PHE A 475 1.27 -56.64 -29.04
CA PHE A 475 0.67 -55.98 -27.88
C PHE A 475 -0.78 -56.44 -27.64
N ARG A 476 -1.55 -56.75 -28.69
CA ARG A 476 -2.91 -57.28 -28.53
C ARG A 476 -2.96 -58.72 -27.99
N SER A 477 -1.83 -59.43 -27.99
CA SER A 477 -1.70 -60.78 -27.40
C SER A 477 -1.25 -60.76 -25.94
N ARG A 478 -1.02 -59.59 -25.33
CA ARG A 478 -0.25 -59.50 -24.07
C ARG A 478 -0.75 -58.45 -23.07
N ASP A 479 -2.02 -58.07 -23.11
CA ASP A 479 -2.64 -57.28 -22.05
C ASP A 479 -3.93 -57.93 -21.52
N SER A 480 -3.72 -59.01 -20.78
CA SER A 480 -4.58 -59.36 -19.66
C SER A 480 -3.68 -59.38 -18.42
N LYS A 481 -3.55 -58.25 -17.71
CA LYS A 481 -3.27 -58.19 -16.26
C LYS A 481 -3.23 -56.74 -15.72
N LEU A 482 -4.26 -56.45 -14.91
CA LEU A 482 -4.21 -55.69 -13.65
C LEU A 482 -4.07 -54.15 -13.69
N SER A 483 -5.10 -53.45 -14.13
CA SER A 483 -5.39 -52.11 -13.61
C SER A 483 -5.99 -52.25 -12.19
N ARG A 484 -5.25 -51.86 -11.15
CA ARG A 484 -5.78 -51.78 -9.78
C ARG A 484 -6.79 -50.61 -9.70
N PRO A 485 -7.94 -50.77 -9.02
CA PRO A 485 -8.92 -49.69 -8.87
C PRO A 485 -8.39 -48.61 -7.93
N VAL A 486 -8.40 -47.35 -8.38
CA VAL A 486 -8.16 -46.18 -7.52
C VAL A 486 -9.38 -45.98 -6.63
N HIS A 487 -9.25 -46.21 -5.32
CA HIS A 487 -10.32 -45.91 -4.36
C HIS A 487 -10.27 -44.43 -3.99
N ILE A 488 -11.23 -43.65 -4.50
CA ILE A 488 -11.47 -42.27 -4.09
C ILE A 488 -12.50 -42.30 -2.96
N ASN A 489 -12.19 -41.67 -1.82
CA ASN A 489 -13.13 -41.57 -0.72
C ASN A 489 -14.23 -40.54 -1.05
N GLN A 490 -15.47 -41.00 -1.14
CA GLN A 490 -16.62 -40.17 -1.55
C GLN A 490 -16.97 -39.03 -0.58
N VAL A 491 -16.45 -39.04 0.65
CA VAL A 491 -16.73 -38.01 1.69
C VAL A 491 -15.72 -36.85 1.65
N THR A 492 -14.48 -37.12 1.26
CA THR A 492 -13.38 -36.15 1.23
C THR A 492 -12.89 -35.82 -0.18
N GLY A 493 -13.23 -36.61 -1.20
CA GLY A 493 -12.72 -36.43 -2.57
C GLY A 493 -11.25 -36.81 -2.75
N MET A 494 -10.58 -37.30 -1.68
CA MET A 494 -9.14 -37.62 -1.68
C MET A 494 -8.86 -39.07 -2.05
N ARG A 495 -7.66 -39.31 -2.61
CA ARG A 495 -7.16 -40.66 -2.93
C ARG A 495 -6.76 -41.41 -1.65
N THR A 496 -7.23 -42.64 -1.52
CA THR A 496 -6.76 -43.56 -0.48
C THR A 496 -5.65 -44.45 -1.04
N PHE A 497 -4.51 -44.45 -0.36
CA PHE A 497 -3.35 -45.27 -0.69
C PHE A 497 -3.26 -46.48 0.24
N THR A 498 -2.73 -47.59 -0.26
CA THR A 498 -2.35 -48.73 0.61
C THR A 498 -1.00 -48.47 1.25
N TYR A 499 -0.72 -49.08 2.41
CA TYR A 499 0.58 -48.97 3.05
C TYR A 499 1.68 -49.50 2.13
N GLN A 500 1.45 -50.62 1.45
CA GLN A 500 2.40 -51.22 0.52
C GLN A 500 2.75 -50.25 -0.62
N GLU A 501 1.76 -49.56 -1.19
CA GLU A 501 1.98 -48.57 -2.25
C GLU A 501 2.86 -47.40 -1.80
N LEU A 502 2.61 -46.85 -0.60
CA LEU A 502 3.44 -45.77 -0.06
C LEU A 502 4.82 -46.25 0.37
N HIS A 503 4.93 -47.49 0.84
CA HIS A 503 6.20 -48.12 1.16
C HIS A 503 7.07 -48.29 -0.09
N GLU A 504 6.48 -48.75 -1.20
CA GLU A 504 7.16 -48.85 -2.50
C GLU A 504 7.53 -47.46 -3.05
N ALA A 505 6.59 -46.50 -3.02
CA ALA A 505 6.79 -45.13 -3.51
C ALA A 505 7.93 -44.39 -2.79
N THR A 506 8.16 -44.69 -1.52
CA THR A 506 9.22 -44.09 -0.69
C THR A 506 10.51 -44.92 -0.66
N TYR A 507 10.61 -45.94 -1.53
CA TYR A 507 11.74 -46.87 -1.57
C TYR A 507 12.05 -47.49 -0.21
N GLY A 508 11.00 -47.87 0.52
CA GLY A 508 11.08 -48.42 1.88
C GLY A 508 11.34 -47.35 2.96
N LEU A 509 10.78 -46.15 2.81
CA LEU A 509 10.95 -45.02 3.74
C LEU A 509 12.45 -44.65 3.93
N LYS A 510 13.19 -44.55 2.82
CA LYS A 510 14.65 -44.42 2.85
C LYS A 510 15.16 -42.99 3.00
N GLU A 511 14.55 -42.03 2.31
CA GLU A 511 14.99 -40.62 2.28
C GLU A 511 14.13 -39.80 3.23
N GLU A 512 14.63 -39.56 4.45
CA GLU A 512 13.98 -38.71 5.45
C GLU A 512 14.18 -37.23 5.10
N LEU A 513 13.06 -36.52 4.94
CA LEU A 513 13.02 -35.07 4.72
C LEU A 513 12.98 -34.29 6.03
N GLY A 514 12.43 -34.89 7.09
CA GLY A 514 12.37 -34.28 8.41
C GLY A 514 11.62 -35.10 9.45
N ARG A 515 11.87 -34.82 10.72
CA ARG A 515 11.28 -35.53 11.87
C ARG A 515 10.91 -34.54 12.97
N GLY A 516 9.71 -34.72 13.52
CA GLY A 516 9.19 -33.91 14.60
C GLY A 516 8.34 -34.72 15.59
N ALA A 517 7.72 -34.03 16.54
CA ALA A 517 6.84 -34.65 17.55
C ALA A 517 5.65 -35.42 16.95
N PHE A 518 5.24 -35.02 15.75
CA PHE A 518 4.05 -35.47 15.03
C PHE A 518 4.33 -36.56 13.97
N GLY A 519 5.59 -37.02 13.87
CA GLY A 519 5.97 -38.07 12.93
C GLY A 519 7.21 -37.76 12.10
N THR A 520 7.44 -38.60 11.09
CA THR A 520 8.59 -38.50 10.18
C THR A 520 8.11 -38.39 8.74
N VAL A 521 8.71 -37.48 7.98
CA VAL A 521 8.37 -37.20 6.58
C VAL A 521 9.44 -37.79 5.68
N TYR A 522 9.01 -38.54 4.67
CA TYR A 522 9.88 -39.20 3.70
C TYR A 522 9.57 -38.70 2.29
N LYS A 523 10.59 -38.67 1.43
CA LYS A 523 10.38 -38.41 0.01
C LYS A 523 9.87 -39.67 -0.69
N GLY A 524 8.93 -39.51 -1.60
CA GLY A 524 8.45 -40.59 -2.45
C GLY A 524 8.19 -40.14 -3.88
N VAL A 525 7.90 -41.11 -4.75
CA VAL A 525 7.54 -40.91 -6.16
C VAL A 525 6.27 -41.72 -6.46
N LEU A 526 5.23 -41.07 -6.99
CA LEU A 526 3.96 -41.72 -7.33
C LEU A 526 3.76 -41.82 -8.85
N GLY A 527 3.51 -43.04 -9.34
CA GLY A 527 3.29 -43.32 -10.77
C GLY A 527 4.53 -43.84 -11.48
N SER A 528 4.42 -44.10 -12.79
CA SER A 528 5.50 -44.67 -13.61
C SER A 528 6.47 -43.63 -14.19
N GLU A 529 6.29 -42.34 -13.86
CA GLU A 529 7.15 -41.25 -14.31
C GLU A 529 7.94 -40.69 -13.12
N ASP A 530 9.28 -40.59 -13.27
CA ASP A 530 10.25 -40.14 -12.26
C ASP A 530 10.15 -38.63 -11.90
N THR A 531 9.02 -37.99 -12.18
CA THR A 531 8.81 -36.54 -12.04
C THR A 531 7.76 -36.17 -10.98
N ASN A 532 6.97 -37.13 -10.50
CA ASN A 532 5.90 -36.89 -9.52
C ASN A 532 6.37 -37.15 -8.08
N PHE A 533 7.21 -36.24 -7.57
CA PHE A 533 7.67 -36.29 -6.18
C PHE A 533 6.56 -35.94 -5.19
N VAL A 534 6.53 -36.68 -4.08
CA VAL A 534 5.62 -36.45 -2.95
C VAL A 534 6.35 -36.47 -1.62
N ALA A 535 5.75 -35.85 -0.61
CA ALA A 535 6.18 -35.93 0.78
C ALA A 535 5.21 -36.81 1.57
N VAL A 536 5.69 -37.94 2.08
CA VAL A 536 4.90 -38.93 2.82
C VAL A 536 5.20 -38.80 4.31
N LYS A 537 4.25 -38.25 5.07
CA LYS A 537 4.34 -38.12 6.54
C LYS A 537 3.79 -39.38 7.19
N VAL A 538 4.62 -40.07 7.96
CA VAL A 538 4.25 -41.21 8.81
C VAL A 538 4.00 -40.70 10.23
N LEU A 539 2.76 -40.80 10.71
CA LEU A 539 2.41 -40.33 12.06
C LEU A 539 2.96 -41.27 13.13
N ALA A 540 3.43 -40.70 14.24
CA ALA A 540 4.01 -41.48 15.32
C ALA A 540 2.95 -42.36 16.02
N THR A 541 3.21 -43.66 16.17
CA THR A 541 2.32 -44.61 16.86
C THR A 541 2.35 -44.41 18.38
N ARG A 542 1.65 -43.39 18.88
CA ARG A 542 1.23 -43.27 20.28
C ARG A 542 -0.28 -43.51 20.34
N THR A 543 -0.70 -44.53 21.08
CA THR A 543 -2.10 -45.00 21.13
C THR A 543 -3.05 -43.89 21.59
N GLY A 544 -4.05 -43.56 20.78
CA GLY A 544 -5.13 -42.60 21.06
C GLY A 544 -4.90 -41.17 20.53
N GLU A 545 -3.67 -40.66 20.54
CA GLU A 545 -3.35 -39.30 20.05
C GLU A 545 -3.18 -39.26 18.52
N SER A 546 -2.53 -40.29 17.96
CA SER A 546 -2.25 -40.40 16.51
C SER A 546 -3.50 -40.51 15.64
N GLU A 547 -4.56 -41.15 16.14
CA GLU A 547 -5.83 -41.29 15.42
C GLU A 547 -6.61 -39.97 15.39
N LYS A 548 -6.64 -39.25 16.52
CA LYS A 548 -7.24 -37.91 16.59
C LYS A 548 -6.50 -36.90 15.72
N GLU A 549 -5.17 -36.97 15.69
CA GLU A 549 -4.35 -36.10 14.83
C GLU A 549 -4.61 -36.39 13.35
N PHE A 550 -4.65 -37.67 12.98
CA PHE A 550 -4.97 -38.10 11.62
C PHE A 550 -6.36 -37.62 11.17
N GLU A 551 -7.40 -37.85 11.97
CA GLU A 551 -8.76 -37.42 11.64
C GLU A 551 -8.88 -35.89 11.57
N ARG A 552 -8.19 -35.14 12.43
CA ARG A 552 -8.14 -33.67 12.37
C ARG A 552 -7.47 -33.19 11.09
N GLU A 553 -6.28 -33.68 10.75
CA GLU A 553 -5.56 -33.23 9.54
C GLU A 553 -6.35 -33.59 8.27
N VAL A 554 -6.90 -34.80 8.18
CA VAL A 554 -7.73 -35.23 7.03
C VAL A 554 -9.02 -34.42 6.92
N SER A 555 -9.69 -34.10 8.03
CA SER A 555 -10.97 -33.37 8.03
C SER A 555 -10.83 -31.85 7.85
N ALA A 556 -9.75 -31.26 8.35
CA ALA A 556 -9.48 -29.82 8.24
C ALA A 556 -8.84 -29.47 6.89
N ILE A 557 -7.86 -30.26 6.42
CA ILE A 557 -7.01 -29.92 5.27
C ILE A 557 -7.52 -30.56 3.98
N GLY A 558 -8.27 -31.67 4.08
CA GLY A 558 -8.76 -32.39 2.91
C GLY A 558 -9.68 -31.59 1.97
N ARG A 559 -10.12 -30.38 2.38
CA ARG A 559 -10.97 -29.48 1.59
C ARG A 559 -10.35 -28.10 1.35
N THR A 560 -9.12 -27.87 1.80
CA THR A 560 -8.42 -26.60 1.53
C THR A 560 -7.74 -26.69 0.17
N ASP A 561 -8.05 -25.76 -0.72
CA ASP A 561 -7.41 -25.63 -2.03
C ASP A 561 -7.01 -24.17 -2.25
N HIS A 562 -5.73 -23.87 -2.02
CA HIS A 562 -5.20 -22.53 -2.17
C HIS A 562 -3.70 -22.59 -2.51
N LYS A 563 -3.28 -21.72 -3.44
CA LYS A 563 -1.89 -21.67 -3.95
C LYS A 563 -0.81 -21.44 -2.88
N ASN A 564 -1.17 -20.88 -1.73
CA ASN A 564 -0.27 -20.61 -0.59
C ASN A 564 -0.50 -21.57 0.60
N LEU A 565 -1.16 -22.71 0.39
CA LEU A 565 -1.26 -23.81 1.34
C LEU A 565 -0.67 -25.07 0.72
N VAL A 566 0.03 -25.88 1.52
CA VAL A 566 0.59 -27.14 1.04
C VAL A 566 -0.55 -28.14 0.85
N GLN A 567 -0.70 -28.65 -0.37
CA GLN A 567 -1.81 -29.52 -0.75
C GLN A 567 -1.65 -30.95 -0.19
N LEU A 568 -2.69 -31.45 0.48
CA LEU A 568 -2.83 -32.86 0.84
C LEU A 568 -3.40 -33.63 -0.35
N LEU A 569 -2.60 -34.52 -0.93
CA LEU A 569 -2.94 -35.32 -2.12
C LEU A 569 -3.74 -36.58 -1.77
N GLY A 570 -3.56 -37.09 -0.55
CA GLY A 570 -4.32 -38.21 -0.02
C GLY A 570 -3.70 -38.81 1.23
N PHE A 571 -4.16 -40.00 1.60
CA PHE A 571 -3.77 -40.63 2.86
C PHE A 571 -3.82 -42.16 2.81
N CYS A 572 -3.13 -42.81 3.75
CA CYS A 572 -3.25 -44.23 4.07
C CYS A 572 -3.82 -44.39 5.48
N ASN A 573 -4.89 -45.19 5.59
CA ASN A 573 -5.54 -45.56 6.83
C ASN A 573 -5.70 -47.09 6.88
N GLU A 574 -4.60 -47.81 7.09
CA GLU A 574 -4.55 -49.28 7.01
C GLU A 574 -3.99 -49.87 8.30
N GLY A 575 -4.82 -50.60 9.06
CA GLY A 575 -4.41 -51.21 10.33
C GLY A 575 -3.88 -50.16 11.32
N GLN A 576 -2.59 -50.26 11.69
CA GLN A 576 -1.89 -49.29 12.56
C GLN A 576 -1.18 -48.18 11.78
N HIS A 577 -1.20 -48.23 10.44
CA HIS A 577 -0.49 -47.29 9.59
C HIS A 577 -1.37 -46.08 9.26
N ARG A 578 -0.98 -44.92 9.79
CA ARG A 578 -1.56 -43.61 9.47
C ARG A 578 -0.51 -42.77 8.73
N LEU A 579 -0.70 -42.59 7.42
CA LEU A 579 0.22 -41.81 6.58
C LEU A 579 -0.55 -40.74 5.80
N LEU A 580 0.09 -39.60 5.60
CA LEU A 580 -0.43 -38.46 4.83
C LEU A 580 0.51 -38.16 3.67
N VAL A 581 -0.05 -37.88 2.51
CA VAL A 581 0.69 -37.66 1.27
C VAL A 581 0.48 -36.22 0.83
N TYR A 582 1.54 -35.42 0.86
CA TYR A 582 1.54 -34.03 0.46
C TYR A 582 2.29 -33.83 -0.86
N GLU A 583 2.01 -32.71 -1.53
CA GLU A 583 2.90 -32.22 -2.60
C GLU A 583 4.33 -32.02 -2.08
N PHE A 584 5.32 -32.29 -2.92
CA PHE A 584 6.72 -32.12 -2.56
C PHE A 584 7.20 -30.68 -2.79
N MET A 585 7.84 -30.11 -1.76
CA MET A 585 8.33 -28.73 -1.77
C MET A 585 9.85 -28.73 -1.96
N SER A 586 10.30 -28.47 -3.19
CA SER A 586 11.70 -28.74 -3.60
C SER A 586 12.75 -27.86 -2.94
N ASN A 587 12.40 -26.69 -2.40
CA ASN A 587 13.34 -25.80 -1.75
C ASN A 587 13.34 -25.94 -0.21
N GLY A 588 12.57 -26.87 0.38
CA GLY A 588 12.58 -27.08 1.83
C GLY A 588 11.87 -25.98 2.62
N THR A 589 12.33 -25.71 3.84
CA THR A 589 11.64 -24.82 4.80
C THR A 589 12.18 -23.39 4.75
N LEU A 590 11.37 -22.41 5.14
CA LEU A 590 11.82 -21.02 5.29
C LEU A 590 12.91 -20.90 6.37
N ALA A 591 12.91 -21.76 7.39
CA ALA A 591 13.96 -21.81 8.40
C ALA A 591 15.34 -22.02 7.77
N ASP A 592 15.45 -22.88 6.75
CA ASP A 592 16.70 -23.17 6.04
C ASP A 592 17.27 -21.91 5.36
N PHE A 593 16.40 -21.01 4.89
CA PHE A 593 16.79 -19.74 4.28
C PHE A 593 17.06 -18.63 5.30
N LEU A 594 16.27 -18.56 6.38
CA LEU A 594 16.42 -17.50 7.39
C LEU A 594 17.66 -17.72 8.27
N PHE A 595 17.94 -18.99 8.60
CA PHE A 595 19.02 -19.39 9.50
C PHE A 595 20.22 -20.01 8.78
N GLY A 596 20.13 -20.23 7.47
CA GLY A 596 21.23 -20.67 6.62
C GLY A 596 22.22 -19.56 6.22
N ALA A 597 23.22 -19.94 5.43
CA ALA A 597 24.32 -19.06 5.02
C ALA A 597 23.89 -17.94 4.04
N SER A 598 22.88 -18.19 3.21
CA SER A 598 22.37 -17.25 2.20
C SER A 598 20.98 -16.76 2.58
N ARG A 599 20.92 -15.57 3.19
CA ARG A 599 19.65 -14.97 3.60
C ARG A 599 18.90 -14.39 2.38
N PRO A 600 17.57 -14.57 2.26
CA PRO A 600 16.79 -13.96 1.19
C PRO A 600 16.91 -12.44 1.20
N SER A 601 16.86 -11.84 0.01
CA SER A 601 16.77 -10.39 -0.16
C SER A 601 15.52 -9.85 0.53
N TRP A 602 15.54 -8.56 0.89
CA TRP A 602 14.39 -7.94 1.54
C TRP A 602 13.10 -8.07 0.71
N TYR A 603 13.20 -7.88 -0.61
CA TYR A 603 12.09 -8.09 -1.53
C TYR A 603 11.51 -9.50 -1.42
N ARG A 604 12.37 -10.53 -1.46
CA ARG A 604 11.92 -11.93 -1.35
C ARG A 604 11.26 -12.22 0.00
N ARG A 605 11.73 -11.59 1.09
CA ARG A 605 11.08 -11.72 2.40
C ARG A 605 9.68 -11.12 2.41
N ILE A 606 9.48 -9.97 1.77
CA ILE A 606 8.16 -9.36 1.64
C ILE A 606 7.24 -10.25 0.81
N GLU A 607 7.72 -10.80 -0.31
CA GLU A 607 6.94 -11.77 -1.11
C GLU A 607 6.51 -12.99 -0.29
N ILE A 608 7.45 -13.58 0.46
CA ILE A 608 7.20 -14.71 1.36
C ILE A 608 6.16 -14.33 2.42
N VAL A 609 6.26 -13.16 3.04
CA VAL A 609 5.27 -12.69 4.03
C VAL A 609 3.89 -12.49 3.39
N CYS A 610 3.82 -11.89 2.20
CA CYS A 610 2.56 -11.74 1.47
C CYS A 610 1.93 -13.09 1.16
N ASP A 611 2.73 -14.08 0.74
CA ASP A 611 2.28 -15.44 0.48
C ASP A 611 1.75 -16.13 1.75
N VAL A 612 2.46 -16.02 2.86
CA VAL A 612 2.02 -16.54 4.18
C VAL A 612 0.69 -15.91 4.59
N VAL A 613 0.56 -14.59 4.48
CA VAL A 613 -0.66 -13.85 4.86
C VAL A 613 -1.84 -14.23 3.96
N ARG A 614 -1.63 -14.41 2.64
CA ARG A 614 -2.69 -14.89 1.74
C ARG A 614 -3.19 -16.28 2.13
N GLY A 615 -2.27 -17.20 2.46
CA GLY A 615 -2.65 -18.53 2.95
C GLY A 615 -3.43 -18.47 4.26
N LEU A 616 -3.05 -17.58 5.18
CA LEU A 616 -3.77 -17.39 6.45
C LEU A 616 -5.15 -16.73 6.28
N SER A 617 -5.24 -15.71 5.43
CA SER A 617 -6.49 -15.03 5.10
C SER A 617 -7.50 -16.02 4.52
N TYR A 618 -7.07 -16.89 3.60
CA TYR A 618 -7.93 -17.95 3.07
C TYR A 618 -8.43 -18.91 4.16
N LEU A 619 -7.58 -19.32 5.12
CA LEU A 619 -7.98 -20.19 6.23
C LEU A 619 -8.99 -19.51 7.17
N HIS A 620 -8.85 -18.20 7.37
CA HIS A 620 -9.67 -17.43 8.31
C HIS A 620 -11.01 -16.99 7.69
N GLU A 621 -11.04 -16.58 6.43
CA GLU A 621 -12.17 -15.85 5.85
C GLU A 621 -12.88 -16.64 4.73
N ASP A 622 -12.11 -17.36 3.89
CA ASP A 622 -12.64 -17.97 2.66
C ASP A 622 -12.94 -19.48 2.78
N CYS A 623 -12.43 -20.13 3.83
CA CYS A 623 -12.72 -21.53 4.10
C CYS A 623 -14.16 -21.72 4.66
N THR A 624 -14.84 -22.76 4.18
CA THR A 624 -16.20 -23.14 4.65
C THR A 624 -16.31 -23.34 6.16
N ARG A 625 -15.18 -23.66 6.83
CA ARG A 625 -15.01 -23.61 8.27
C ARG A 625 -13.79 -22.74 8.56
N HIS A 626 -13.91 -21.78 9.46
CA HIS A 626 -12.77 -20.96 9.88
C HIS A 626 -11.73 -21.86 10.56
N ILE A 627 -10.51 -21.91 10.01
CA ILE A 627 -9.40 -22.72 10.52
C ILE A 627 -8.35 -21.78 11.09
N ILE A 628 -8.02 -21.92 12.38
CA ILE A 628 -6.92 -21.18 12.99
C ILE A 628 -5.67 -22.08 12.96
N HIS A 629 -4.59 -21.61 12.33
CA HIS A 629 -3.39 -22.43 12.10
C HIS A 629 -2.60 -22.77 13.40
N CYS A 630 -2.58 -21.87 14.39
CA CYS A 630 -1.95 -22.02 15.73
C CYS A 630 -0.43 -22.30 15.81
N ASP A 631 0.23 -22.76 14.75
CA ASP A 631 1.66 -23.12 14.73
C ASP A 631 2.42 -22.48 13.56
N ILE A 632 2.24 -21.16 13.37
CA ILE A 632 2.97 -20.40 12.36
C ILE A 632 4.41 -20.15 12.85
N LYS A 633 5.37 -20.81 12.20
CA LYS A 633 6.81 -20.69 12.45
C LYS A 633 7.61 -20.97 11.18
N PRO A 634 8.87 -20.50 11.06
CA PRO A 634 9.68 -20.69 9.84
C PRO A 634 9.83 -22.15 9.37
N GLN A 635 9.75 -23.12 10.28
CA GLN A 635 9.84 -24.55 9.95
C GLN A 635 8.58 -25.08 9.24
N ASN A 636 7.43 -24.42 9.43
CA ASN A 636 6.15 -24.81 8.83
C ASN A 636 5.80 -23.97 7.58
N ILE A 637 6.71 -23.12 7.11
CA ILE A 637 6.56 -22.42 5.84
C ILE A 637 7.46 -23.11 4.83
N LEU A 638 6.86 -23.76 3.83
CA LEU A 638 7.60 -24.49 2.79
C LEU A 638 7.71 -23.66 1.50
N LEU A 639 8.79 -23.88 0.75
CA LEU A 639 9.10 -23.15 -0.48
C LEU A 639 9.11 -24.10 -1.68
N ASP A 640 8.35 -23.77 -2.71
CA ASP A 640 8.33 -24.54 -3.96
C ASP A 640 9.52 -24.19 -4.87
N GLY A 641 9.59 -24.79 -6.06
CA GLY A 641 10.69 -24.57 -7.02
C GLY A 641 10.84 -23.11 -7.49
N SER A 642 9.79 -22.30 -7.40
CA SER A 642 9.80 -20.86 -7.68
C SER A 642 9.98 -19.99 -6.42
N LEU A 643 10.32 -20.62 -5.29
CA LEU A 643 10.44 -20.03 -3.95
C LEU A 643 9.13 -19.43 -3.41
N THR A 644 7.97 -19.78 -3.97
CA THR A 644 6.68 -19.30 -3.47
C THR A 644 6.39 -19.97 -2.12
N ALA A 645 5.94 -19.18 -1.15
CA ALA A 645 5.71 -19.68 0.19
C ALA A 645 4.33 -20.31 0.33
N LYS A 646 4.30 -21.50 0.93
CA LYS A 646 3.08 -22.21 1.29
C LYS A 646 3.09 -22.56 2.78
N ASN A 647 1.99 -22.26 3.46
CA ASN A 647 1.81 -22.64 4.86
C ASN A 647 1.53 -24.14 4.93
N LEU A 648 2.32 -24.86 5.71
CA LEU A 648 2.07 -26.24 6.07
C LEU A 648 1.19 -26.27 7.33
N ILE A 649 -0.08 -26.64 7.16
CA ILE A 649 -1.04 -26.74 8.25
C ILE A 649 -0.69 -27.99 9.08
N LEU A 650 0.02 -27.80 10.19
CA LEU A 650 0.34 -28.84 11.17
C LEU A 650 -0.28 -28.50 12.53
N GLY A 651 -0.77 -29.50 13.24
CA GLY A 651 -0.98 -29.42 14.70
C GLY A 651 -2.02 -28.39 15.15
N ILE A 652 -3.25 -28.48 14.65
CA ILE A 652 -4.38 -27.71 15.21
C ILE A 652 -4.68 -28.27 16.61
N SER A 653 -4.30 -27.54 17.66
CA SER A 653 -4.63 -27.87 19.06
C SER A 653 -6.12 -27.73 19.33
#